data_AF-A0AAW2I8F4-F1
#
_entry.id   AF-A0AAW2I8F4-F1
#
_cell.length_a   1.000
_cell.length_b   1.000
_cell.length_c   1.000
_cell.angle_alpha   90.00
_cell.angle_beta   90.00
_cell.angle_gamma   90.00
#
_symmetry.space_group_name_H-M   'P 1'
#
loop_
_entity.id
_entity.type
_entity.pdbx_description
1 polymer ?
#
loop_
_entity_poly.entity_id
_entity_poly.type
_entity_poly.pdbx_seq_one_letter_code
_entity_poly.pdbx_strand_id
1 'polypeptide(L)'
;MAGRKQRSLGGLKDTAGGVKRSDRYSLAKGNFEPISIDAENAKTVVYMLQSPESGVVLRAVASLERFGKKGVENLELLHSFEIIKYVLPLVRHEDYLIRRFAQKLIAELCSLDKFRENIFAEEGALEMFAEILQKEDDVVMHEFASLTLAELSSECLAAAKILQIAGCAETLHSRLSSPDPDVQKNCLDTMKNLLNEIDGVQYFMCLPGFDLKPILDLTSSDYPVIQMSALEVIQQFMSWSMDNRIICSFRDSSGPDVMVGIVENLEWTELHVPALDVMLKVADNPIICEYLRTSGCLHRVVLLLDLFTDAVYLEKILGILARISQTDEGRKALHTSNMGQIFGEYLQSDWSAVLEPVCLGVANMAQYAGALDSIMVTEPTAHLLDIITDNSREWKLRESAAYALNTLSHEIYKVSEDLLEEGRFERLLPLLSVGADVPVEVVLNIIQIFIRISASEKCRRAVISENLIKLIMSLIQDAHEPYLKPARLQILAMECLSGFLLEDIGRSSFQALGGTQKLIGCLKNRYASLRQWAALLVTQMSQNLDFVKAFIRHHGLKWMIDKKEMRYSAPSWESAIEAIFRAYLPAKFAIKGRLDMHDFTQEGFFVLRHHKKTFFILDDLLEVRASPAYPVYVANFIMGASPCNFDDRATESSYPSTKLDDEKEKKDSGTWSGSRPYSHKTDGTGDRAYLDTFAACPNDPYLPEYLNKLRRKLLRDTDICFRDPQWLSIHPRLIRQRAQILARFVADEMSGPDPDPVCKDHYLEMHINDVREPTESRETQTSFPWPPPPSLRSSFNTEDIFSEDDDEYQPRKSMCDRGPAKSEPFLFPPVSAAFSNAYPTRLLRANAIVDLVQHPGRLLPIGSREAEEYIGSFLCSRSKVELCH
;
A
#
# COMPACT_ATOMS: atom_id res chain seq x y z
N MET A 1 -79.64 -33.27 -18.25
CA MET A 1 -79.87 -34.58 -18.91
C MET A 1 -79.00 -35.58 -18.16
N ALA A 2 -79.53 -36.49 -17.34
CA ALA A 2 -80.18 -37.76 -17.73
C ALA A 2 -79.20 -38.71 -18.47
N GLY A 3 -78.77 -39.85 -17.91
CA GLY A 3 -79.14 -40.40 -16.60
C GLY A 3 -78.37 -41.68 -16.16
N ARG A 4 -78.75 -42.19 -14.98
CA ARG A 4 -78.20 -43.37 -14.29
C ARG A 4 -78.40 -44.69 -15.07
N LYS A 5 -77.56 -45.71 -14.78
CA LYS A 5 -78.03 -46.96 -14.12
C LYS A 5 -76.91 -47.90 -13.65
N GLN A 6 -76.91 -48.20 -12.36
CA GLN A 6 -76.42 -49.49 -11.84
C GLN A 6 -77.34 -50.62 -12.33
N ARG A 7 -76.81 -51.84 -12.44
CA ARG A 7 -77.62 -53.08 -12.41
C ARG A 7 -76.90 -54.16 -11.60
N SER A 8 -77.53 -54.54 -10.50
CA SER A 8 -77.31 -55.78 -9.77
C SER A 8 -77.81 -56.98 -10.57
N LEU A 9 -77.17 -58.14 -10.40
CA LEU A 9 -77.72 -59.45 -10.74
C LEU A 9 -77.48 -60.40 -9.57
N GLY A 10 -78.50 -61.15 -9.18
CA GLY A 10 -78.41 -62.17 -8.15
C GLY A 10 -79.31 -63.36 -8.49
N GLY A 11 -78.79 -64.56 -8.21
CA GLY A 11 -79.53 -65.82 -8.10
C GLY A 11 -80.04 -66.47 -9.39
N LEU A 12 -79.65 -67.74 -9.63
CA LEU A 12 -80.49 -68.90 -9.31
C LEU A 12 -79.93 -70.25 -9.83
N LYS A 13 -79.96 -71.25 -8.94
CA LYS A 13 -80.20 -72.69 -9.14
C LYS A 13 -79.18 -73.59 -9.86
N ASP A 14 -78.78 -74.62 -9.12
CA ASP A 14 -78.32 -75.92 -9.61
C ASP A 14 -79.41 -76.67 -10.40
N THR A 15 -78.99 -77.47 -11.39
CA THR A 15 -79.52 -78.84 -11.57
C THR A 15 -78.48 -79.78 -12.19
N ALA A 16 -78.30 -80.92 -11.51
CA ALA A 16 -77.51 -82.11 -11.82
C ALA A 16 -77.26 -82.53 -13.29
N GLY A 17 -76.10 -83.17 -13.51
CA GLY A 17 -75.89 -84.03 -14.68
C GLY A 17 -74.49 -84.65 -14.81
N GLY A 18 -74.29 -85.88 -14.30
CA GLY A 18 -73.19 -86.76 -14.75
C GLY A 18 -72.14 -87.17 -13.71
N VAL A 19 -72.40 -88.24 -12.97
CA VAL A 19 -71.35 -88.96 -12.23
C VAL A 19 -70.50 -89.76 -13.22
N LYS A 20 -69.21 -89.43 -13.34
CA LYS A 20 -68.17 -90.42 -13.64
C LYS A 20 -67.26 -90.54 -12.43
N ARG A 21 -67.12 -91.76 -11.91
CA ARG A 21 -66.08 -92.08 -10.93
C ARG A 21 -64.72 -92.03 -11.63
N SER A 22 -63.81 -91.24 -11.08
CA SER A 22 -62.37 -91.40 -11.25
C SER A 22 -61.71 -91.18 -9.89
N ASP A 23 -61.25 -92.28 -9.32
CA ASP A 23 -60.07 -92.41 -8.49
C ASP A 23 -59.92 -91.45 -7.29
N ARG A 24 -60.48 -91.90 -6.16
CA ARG A 24 -59.77 -91.74 -4.88
C ARG A 24 -58.39 -92.42 -5.04
N TYR A 25 -57.34 -91.82 -4.47
CA TYR A 25 -55.92 -92.20 -4.59
C TYR A 25 -55.08 -91.53 -5.70
N SER A 26 -55.18 -90.21 -5.80
CA SER A 26 -53.99 -89.37 -6.02
C SER A 26 -54.03 -88.09 -5.16
N LEU A 27 -54.16 -88.27 -3.84
CA LEU A 27 -53.74 -87.24 -2.89
C LEU A 27 -52.24 -87.02 -3.10
N ALA A 28 -51.88 -85.95 -3.81
CA ALA A 28 -50.52 -85.45 -3.91
C ALA A 28 -50.09 -84.95 -2.53
N LYS A 29 -49.57 -85.88 -1.71
CA LYS A 29 -48.93 -85.56 -0.43
C LYS A 29 -47.81 -84.54 -0.69
N GLY A 30 -48.03 -83.29 -0.28
CA GLY A 30 -47.03 -82.23 -0.40
C GLY A 30 -47.63 -80.84 -0.63
N ASN A 31 -48.79 -80.73 -1.28
CA ASN A 31 -49.38 -79.42 -1.59
C ASN A 31 -50.24 -78.91 -0.42
N PHE A 32 -49.91 -77.72 0.07
CA PHE A 32 -50.65 -76.98 1.09
C PHE A 32 -51.94 -76.39 0.50
N GLU A 33 -53.04 -76.38 1.27
CA GLU A 33 -54.28 -75.72 0.85
C GLU A 33 -54.17 -74.21 1.15
N PRO A 34 -54.32 -73.32 0.15
CA PRO A 34 -54.05 -71.89 0.33
C PRO A 34 -55.10 -71.24 1.26
N ILE A 35 -54.62 -70.46 2.22
CA ILE A 35 -55.44 -69.68 3.16
C ILE A 35 -55.42 -68.20 2.80
N SER A 36 -56.54 -67.50 3.06
CA SER A 36 -56.61 -66.04 2.98
C SER A 36 -56.36 -65.44 4.36
N ILE A 37 -55.49 -64.43 4.44
CA ILE A 37 -55.11 -63.74 5.68
C ILE A 37 -55.32 -62.24 5.46
N ASP A 38 -56.24 -61.66 6.22
CA ASP A 38 -56.42 -60.20 6.29
C ASP A 38 -55.53 -59.66 7.42
N ALA A 39 -54.53 -58.85 7.07
CA ALA A 39 -53.56 -58.30 8.00
C ALA A 39 -53.80 -56.80 8.25
N GLU A 40 -54.46 -56.48 9.37
CA GLU A 40 -54.80 -55.08 9.73
C GLU A 40 -53.65 -54.33 10.44
N ASN A 41 -52.68 -55.04 11.02
CA ASN A 41 -51.57 -54.45 11.78
C ASN A 41 -50.31 -54.33 10.91
N ALA A 42 -49.80 -53.12 10.72
CA ALA A 42 -48.59 -52.84 9.95
C ALA A 42 -47.36 -53.66 10.41
N LYS A 43 -47.21 -53.93 11.71
CA LYS A 43 -46.11 -54.78 12.23
C LYS A 43 -46.21 -56.23 11.75
N THR A 44 -47.43 -56.76 11.64
CA THR A 44 -47.66 -58.09 11.04
C THR A 44 -47.27 -58.10 9.57
N VAL A 45 -47.58 -57.03 8.83
CA VAL A 45 -47.21 -56.88 7.42
C VAL A 45 -45.69 -56.72 7.23
N VAL A 46 -44.97 -56.07 8.15
CA VAL A 46 -43.50 -56.03 8.16
C VAL A 46 -42.91 -57.44 8.26
N TYR A 47 -43.43 -58.31 9.13
CA TYR A 47 -42.97 -59.70 9.20
C TYR A 47 -43.31 -60.53 7.95
N MET A 48 -44.38 -60.20 7.23
CA MET A 48 -44.73 -60.85 5.95
C MET A 48 -43.70 -60.61 4.83
N LEU A 49 -42.81 -59.63 4.96
CA LEU A 49 -41.70 -59.40 4.03
C LEU A 49 -40.69 -60.56 4.00
N GLN A 50 -40.64 -61.42 5.04
CA GLN A 50 -39.81 -62.62 5.07
C GLN A 50 -40.49 -63.87 4.51
N SER A 51 -41.68 -63.74 3.92
CA SER A 51 -42.39 -64.88 3.34
C SER A 51 -41.59 -65.49 2.16
N PRO A 52 -41.51 -66.83 2.04
CA PRO A 52 -40.96 -67.48 0.85
C PRO A 52 -41.87 -67.33 -0.38
N GLU A 53 -43.11 -66.83 -0.21
CA GLU A 53 -44.04 -66.59 -1.31
C GLU A 53 -43.90 -65.15 -1.84
N SER A 54 -43.32 -64.96 -3.02
CA SER A 54 -43.18 -63.63 -3.66
C SER A 54 -44.52 -62.89 -3.76
N GLY A 55 -45.63 -63.60 -4.02
CA GLY A 55 -46.97 -63.02 -4.03
C GLY A 55 -47.47 -62.49 -2.67
N VAL A 56 -46.91 -62.96 -1.54
CA VAL A 56 -47.14 -62.39 -0.21
C VAL A 56 -46.22 -61.19 0.01
N VAL A 57 -44.92 -61.33 -0.28
CA VAL A 57 -43.93 -60.25 -0.13
C VAL A 57 -44.33 -59.02 -0.94
N LEU A 58 -44.72 -59.18 -2.21
CA LEU A 58 -45.17 -58.10 -3.08
C LEU A 58 -46.38 -57.35 -2.51
N ARG A 59 -47.39 -58.08 -2.00
CA ARG A 59 -48.57 -57.46 -1.38
C ARG A 59 -48.22 -56.77 -0.06
N ALA A 60 -47.29 -57.33 0.71
CA ALA A 60 -46.81 -56.73 1.95
C ALA A 60 -46.07 -55.41 1.69
N VAL A 61 -45.03 -55.42 0.83
CA VAL A 61 -44.22 -54.22 0.55
C VAL A 61 -45.05 -53.10 -0.11
N ALA A 62 -45.94 -53.43 -1.05
CA ALA A 62 -46.85 -52.45 -1.66
C ALA A 62 -47.90 -51.90 -0.67
N SER A 63 -48.30 -52.68 0.33
CA SER A 63 -49.20 -52.19 1.39
C SER A 63 -48.47 -51.30 2.39
N LEU A 64 -47.19 -51.56 2.66
CA LEU A 64 -46.34 -50.76 3.54
C LEU A 64 -45.92 -49.44 2.90
N GLU A 65 -45.55 -49.42 1.61
CA GLU A 65 -45.35 -48.19 0.82
C GLU A 65 -46.61 -47.31 0.88
N ARG A 66 -47.78 -47.87 0.53
CA ARG A 66 -49.05 -47.15 0.60
C ARG A 66 -49.46 -46.74 2.02
N PHE A 67 -48.85 -47.32 3.06
CA PHE A 67 -49.04 -46.90 4.44
C PHE A 67 -48.10 -45.74 4.81
N GLY A 68 -46.80 -45.85 4.51
CA GLY A 68 -45.79 -44.82 4.72
C GLY A 68 -46.15 -43.51 4.00
N LYS A 69 -46.50 -43.59 2.72
CA LYS A 69 -46.91 -42.44 1.88
C LYS A 69 -48.07 -41.59 2.42
N LYS A 70 -48.81 -42.05 3.44
CA LYS A 70 -49.89 -41.28 4.07
C LYS A 70 -49.41 -40.22 5.06
N GLY A 71 -48.16 -40.28 5.55
CA GLY A 71 -47.62 -39.29 6.48
C GLY A 71 -46.39 -39.75 7.25
N VAL A 72 -45.59 -38.79 7.71
CA VAL A 72 -44.32 -39.01 8.43
C VAL A 72 -44.51 -39.88 9.68
N GLU A 73 -45.62 -39.71 10.40
CA GLU A 73 -46.00 -40.51 11.59
C GLU A 73 -46.06 -42.03 11.28
N ASN A 74 -46.47 -42.40 10.07
CA ASN A 74 -46.50 -43.79 9.64
C ASN A 74 -45.09 -44.30 9.30
N LEU A 75 -44.23 -43.46 8.72
CA LEU A 75 -42.83 -43.77 8.46
C LEU A 75 -42.07 -43.98 9.78
N GLU A 76 -42.29 -43.12 10.78
CA GLU A 76 -41.76 -43.28 12.14
C GLU A 76 -42.25 -44.59 12.79
N LEU A 77 -43.53 -44.94 12.61
CA LEU A 77 -44.08 -46.20 13.11
C LEU A 77 -43.41 -47.41 12.43
N LEU A 78 -43.19 -47.37 11.12
CA LEU A 78 -42.45 -48.42 10.40
C LEU A 78 -40.99 -48.52 10.84
N HIS A 79 -40.31 -47.38 11.05
CA HIS A 79 -38.96 -47.33 11.63
C HIS A 79 -38.91 -47.97 13.02
N SER A 80 -39.90 -47.71 13.87
CA SER A 80 -40.02 -48.34 15.21
C SER A 80 -40.20 -49.86 15.19
N PHE A 81 -40.56 -50.43 14.03
CA PHE A 81 -40.64 -51.87 13.81
C PHE A 81 -39.37 -52.47 13.20
N GLU A 82 -38.27 -51.71 13.16
CA GLU A 82 -36.97 -52.08 12.59
C GLU A 82 -37.05 -52.48 11.10
N ILE A 83 -37.95 -51.84 10.34
CA ILE A 83 -38.30 -52.24 8.96
C ILE A 83 -37.08 -52.38 8.03
N ILE A 84 -36.00 -51.63 8.25
CA ILE A 84 -34.75 -51.71 7.49
C ILE A 84 -34.24 -53.15 7.32
N LYS A 85 -34.29 -53.97 8.40
CA LYS A 85 -33.84 -55.38 8.42
C LYS A 85 -34.65 -56.28 7.48
N TYR A 86 -35.83 -55.83 7.08
CA TYR A 86 -36.80 -56.59 6.29
C TYR A 86 -36.93 -56.06 4.86
N VAL A 87 -36.81 -54.74 4.65
CA VAL A 87 -36.97 -54.10 3.33
C VAL A 87 -35.66 -53.98 2.55
N LEU A 88 -34.52 -53.71 3.20
CA LEU A 88 -33.23 -53.54 2.52
C LEU A 88 -32.81 -54.79 1.70
N PRO A 89 -32.98 -56.04 2.17
CA PRO A 89 -32.68 -57.22 1.36
C PRO A 89 -33.56 -57.35 0.10
N LEU A 90 -34.78 -56.79 0.12
CA LEU A 90 -35.72 -56.89 -1.01
C LEU A 90 -35.34 -56.01 -2.20
N VAL A 91 -34.42 -55.06 -2.01
CA VAL A 91 -33.84 -54.25 -3.09
C VAL A 91 -33.10 -55.13 -4.11
N ARG A 92 -32.59 -56.31 -3.70
CA ARG A 92 -31.92 -57.29 -4.59
C ARG A 92 -32.81 -58.50 -4.94
N HIS A 93 -34.13 -58.40 -4.74
CA HIS A 93 -35.06 -59.49 -5.01
C HIS A 93 -35.21 -59.80 -6.51
N GLU A 94 -35.42 -61.07 -6.87
CA GLU A 94 -35.52 -61.54 -8.27
C GLU A 94 -36.69 -60.87 -9.02
N ASP A 95 -37.86 -60.81 -8.38
CA ASP A 95 -39.04 -60.09 -8.88
C ASP A 95 -38.83 -58.57 -8.86
N TYR A 96 -38.89 -57.95 -10.04
CA TYR A 96 -38.69 -56.51 -10.24
C TYR A 96 -39.75 -55.63 -9.58
N LEU A 97 -41.00 -56.10 -9.41
CA LEU A 97 -42.04 -55.34 -8.71
C LEU A 97 -41.72 -55.23 -7.22
N ILE A 98 -41.18 -56.30 -6.64
CA ILE A 98 -40.73 -56.29 -5.24
C ILE A 98 -39.56 -55.33 -5.07
N ARG A 99 -38.58 -55.33 -5.99
CA ARG A 99 -37.49 -54.35 -5.99
C ARG A 99 -38.01 -52.91 -6.03
N ARG A 100 -38.91 -52.58 -6.97
CA ARG A 100 -39.52 -51.25 -7.11
C ARG A 100 -40.19 -50.77 -5.83
N PHE A 101 -41.08 -51.57 -5.24
CA PHE A 101 -41.79 -51.18 -4.02
C PHE A 101 -40.86 -51.12 -2.80
N ALA A 102 -39.83 -51.97 -2.72
CA ALA A 102 -38.83 -51.91 -1.66
C ALA A 102 -37.97 -50.65 -1.76
N GLN A 103 -37.43 -50.34 -2.94
CA GLN A 103 -36.64 -49.14 -3.21
C GLN A 103 -37.45 -47.87 -2.95
N LYS A 104 -38.72 -47.84 -3.36
CA LYS A 104 -39.62 -46.73 -3.10
C LYS A 104 -39.90 -46.51 -1.61
N LEU A 105 -40.23 -47.57 -0.88
CA LEU A 105 -40.46 -47.49 0.56
C LEU A 105 -39.19 -47.04 1.31
N ILE A 106 -38.01 -47.48 0.87
CA ILE A 106 -36.72 -47.00 1.39
C ILE A 106 -36.54 -45.51 1.12
N ALA A 107 -36.77 -45.05 -0.10
CA ALA A 107 -36.64 -43.63 -0.46
C ALA A 107 -37.61 -42.74 0.34
N GLU A 108 -38.85 -43.18 0.57
CA GLU A 108 -39.80 -42.49 1.45
C GLU A 108 -39.32 -42.47 2.90
N LEU A 109 -38.79 -43.59 3.43
CA LEU A 109 -38.23 -43.67 4.78
C LEU A 109 -36.97 -42.82 4.98
N CYS A 110 -36.17 -42.55 3.93
CA CYS A 110 -34.99 -41.68 3.99
C CYS A 110 -35.30 -40.21 4.31
N SER A 111 -36.57 -39.80 4.27
CA SER A 111 -37.00 -38.50 4.82
C SER A 111 -36.88 -38.38 6.35
N LEU A 112 -36.55 -39.48 7.05
CA LEU A 112 -36.27 -39.51 8.49
C LEU A 112 -34.76 -39.56 8.75
N ASP A 113 -34.21 -38.58 9.47
CA ASP A 113 -32.79 -38.51 9.84
C ASP A 113 -32.27 -39.84 10.45
N LYS A 114 -33.01 -40.40 11.42
CA LYS A 114 -32.68 -41.67 12.10
C LYS A 114 -32.72 -42.90 11.18
N PHE A 115 -33.40 -42.82 10.03
CA PHE A 115 -33.37 -43.88 9.02
C PHE A 115 -32.17 -43.70 8.08
N ARG A 116 -31.80 -42.46 7.75
CA ARG A 116 -30.54 -42.16 7.04
C ARG A 116 -29.32 -42.64 7.83
N GLU A 117 -29.26 -42.34 9.13
CA GLU A 117 -28.23 -42.84 10.05
C GLU A 117 -28.12 -44.38 10.00
N ASN A 118 -29.26 -45.07 10.08
CA ASN A 118 -29.30 -46.54 10.02
C ASN A 118 -28.82 -47.07 8.67
N ILE A 119 -29.27 -46.51 7.54
CA ILE A 119 -28.81 -46.94 6.21
C ILE A 119 -27.32 -46.66 6.01
N PHE A 120 -26.81 -45.53 6.48
CA PHE A 120 -25.39 -45.18 6.38
C PHE A 120 -24.47 -46.11 7.19
N ALA A 121 -25.02 -46.75 8.23
CA ALA A 121 -24.34 -47.76 9.04
C ALA A 121 -24.35 -49.17 8.41
N GLU A 122 -25.25 -49.46 7.47
CA GLU A 122 -25.30 -50.76 6.77
C GLU A 122 -24.19 -50.84 5.70
N GLU A 123 -23.33 -51.87 5.80
CA GLU A 123 -22.17 -52.03 4.93
C GLU A 123 -22.58 -52.32 3.48
N GLY A 124 -22.08 -51.53 2.52
CA GLY A 124 -22.38 -51.67 1.10
C GLY A 124 -23.74 -51.10 0.66
N ALA A 125 -24.46 -50.39 1.53
CA ALA A 125 -25.78 -49.85 1.20
C ALA A 125 -25.72 -48.67 0.21
N LEU A 126 -24.77 -47.74 0.36
CA LEU A 126 -24.58 -46.62 -0.57
C LEU A 126 -24.18 -47.12 -1.96
N GLU A 127 -23.25 -48.07 -2.00
CA GLU A 127 -22.79 -48.75 -3.21
C GLU A 127 -23.94 -49.47 -3.92
N MET A 128 -24.88 -50.05 -3.17
CA MET A 128 -26.08 -50.68 -3.73
C MET A 128 -26.98 -49.66 -4.47
N PHE A 129 -27.25 -48.49 -3.87
CA PHE A 129 -28.10 -47.48 -4.53
C PHE A 129 -27.40 -46.81 -5.72
N ALA A 130 -26.07 -46.58 -5.62
CA ALA A 130 -25.26 -46.13 -6.75
C ALA A 130 -25.22 -47.17 -7.89
N GLU A 131 -25.11 -48.45 -7.57
CA GLU A 131 -25.13 -49.56 -8.53
C GLU A 131 -26.49 -49.66 -9.26
N ILE A 132 -27.61 -49.44 -8.56
CA ILE A 132 -28.95 -49.40 -9.17
C ILE A 132 -29.06 -48.24 -10.17
N LEU A 133 -28.62 -47.04 -9.79
CA LEU A 133 -28.62 -45.87 -10.66
C LEU A 133 -27.68 -46.04 -11.88
N GLN A 134 -26.61 -46.83 -11.73
CA GLN A 134 -25.66 -47.16 -12.79
C GLN A 134 -26.17 -48.21 -13.78
N LYS A 135 -26.81 -49.29 -13.30
CA LYS A 135 -26.92 -50.56 -14.05
C LYS A 135 -28.33 -51.05 -14.36
N GLU A 136 -29.35 -50.60 -13.63
CA GLU A 136 -30.73 -50.95 -14.00
C GLU A 136 -31.14 -50.13 -15.24
N ASP A 137 -31.96 -50.71 -16.12
CA ASP A 137 -32.56 -49.98 -17.27
C ASP A 137 -33.88 -49.27 -16.88
N ASP A 138 -34.39 -49.56 -15.69
CA ASP A 138 -35.72 -49.16 -15.24
C ASP A 138 -35.72 -47.75 -14.65
N VAL A 139 -36.35 -46.80 -15.37
CA VAL A 139 -36.49 -45.40 -14.95
C VAL A 139 -37.13 -45.26 -13.56
N VAL A 140 -38.06 -46.14 -13.19
CA VAL A 140 -38.69 -46.13 -11.85
C VAL A 140 -37.69 -46.52 -10.76
N MET A 141 -36.71 -47.36 -11.09
CA MET A 141 -35.61 -47.68 -10.17
C MET A 141 -34.61 -46.52 -10.08
N HIS A 142 -34.39 -45.76 -11.16
CA HIS A 142 -33.59 -44.52 -11.14
C HIS A 142 -34.24 -43.43 -10.29
N GLU A 143 -35.57 -43.24 -10.38
CA GLU A 143 -36.34 -42.28 -9.57
C GLU A 143 -36.03 -42.48 -8.08
N PHE A 144 -36.27 -43.67 -7.56
CA PHE A 144 -36.12 -43.94 -6.12
C PHE A 144 -34.67 -44.20 -5.69
N ALA A 145 -33.77 -44.65 -6.57
CA ALA A 145 -32.34 -44.73 -6.24
C ALA A 145 -31.70 -43.33 -6.17
N SER A 146 -32.00 -42.45 -7.12
CA SER A 146 -31.52 -41.06 -7.09
C SER A 146 -32.11 -40.29 -5.91
N LEU A 147 -33.41 -40.46 -5.58
CA LEU A 147 -34.01 -39.88 -4.38
C LEU A 147 -33.31 -40.36 -3.10
N THR A 148 -33.03 -41.66 -2.99
CA THR A 148 -32.31 -42.24 -1.86
C THR A 148 -30.90 -41.64 -1.71
N LEU A 149 -30.17 -41.47 -2.82
CA LEU A 149 -28.84 -40.84 -2.81
C LEU A 149 -28.92 -39.34 -2.49
N ALA A 150 -29.93 -38.62 -2.97
CA ALA A 150 -30.14 -37.20 -2.66
C ALA A 150 -30.36 -37.00 -1.16
N GLU A 151 -31.30 -37.76 -0.57
CA GLU A 151 -31.57 -37.73 0.88
C GLU A 151 -30.33 -38.11 1.70
N LEU A 152 -29.64 -39.20 1.36
CA LEU A 152 -28.45 -39.64 2.10
C LEU A 152 -27.30 -38.63 1.98
N SER A 153 -27.08 -38.04 0.80
CA SER A 153 -26.01 -37.06 0.58
C SER A 153 -26.19 -35.74 1.34
N SER A 154 -27.37 -35.48 1.93
CA SER A 154 -27.54 -34.33 2.84
C SER A 154 -26.67 -34.45 4.10
N GLU A 155 -26.27 -35.67 4.48
CA GLU A 155 -25.31 -35.93 5.54
C GLU A 155 -23.87 -35.86 5.00
N CYS A 156 -23.02 -34.95 5.51
CA CYS A 156 -21.65 -34.74 5.04
C CYS A 156 -20.80 -36.05 4.97
N LEU A 157 -20.87 -36.92 5.97
CA LEU A 157 -20.14 -38.20 5.94
C LEU A 157 -20.65 -39.16 4.85
N ALA A 158 -21.91 -39.06 4.44
CA ALA A 158 -22.47 -39.81 3.33
C ALA A 158 -22.11 -39.18 1.98
N ALA A 159 -22.15 -37.85 1.85
CA ALA A 159 -21.64 -37.13 0.68
C ALA A 159 -20.18 -37.52 0.38
N ALA A 160 -19.30 -37.43 1.40
CA ALA A 160 -17.89 -37.80 1.28
C ALA A 160 -17.67 -39.27 0.86
N LYS A 161 -18.52 -40.21 1.31
CA LYS A 161 -18.47 -41.60 0.83
C LYS A 161 -19.01 -41.76 -0.59
N ILE A 162 -20.15 -41.14 -0.92
CA ILE A 162 -20.77 -41.22 -2.25
C ILE A 162 -19.80 -40.72 -3.33
N LEU A 163 -19.05 -39.65 -3.06
CA LEU A 163 -18.00 -39.14 -3.96
C LEU A 163 -16.88 -40.16 -4.26
N GLN A 164 -16.64 -41.12 -3.35
CA GLN A 164 -15.62 -42.16 -3.50
C GLN A 164 -16.13 -43.41 -4.23
N ILE A 165 -17.45 -43.53 -4.46
CA ILE A 165 -18.03 -44.68 -5.16
C ILE A 165 -17.70 -44.57 -6.66
N ALA A 166 -16.93 -45.54 -7.16
CA ALA A 166 -16.49 -45.58 -8.56
C ALA A 166 -17.67 -45.49 -9.56
N GLY A 167 -17.56 -44.58 -10.52
CA GLY A 167 -18.60 -44.34 -11.53
C GLY A 167 -19.82 -43.56 -11.05
N CYS A 168 -19.92 -43.21 -9.76
CA CYS A 168 -21.12 -42.56 -9.22
C CYS A 168 -21.28 -41.14 -9.75
N ALA A 169 -20.23 -40.33 -9.73
CA ALA A 169 -20.28 -38.93 -10.20
C ALA A 169 -20.52 -38.83 -11.72
N GLU A 170 -19.90 -39.72 -12.50
CA GLU A 170 -20.15 -39.85 -13.94
C GLU A 170 -21.60 -40.25 -14.22
N THR A 171 -22.17 -41.11 -13.38
CA THR A 171 -23.57 -41.53 -13.49
C THR A 171 -24.50 -40.38 -13.17
N LEU A 172 -24.29 -39.67 -12.05
CA LEU A 172 -25.07 -38.48 -11.68
C LEU A 172 -25.08 -37.45 -12.82
N HIS A 173 -23.91 -37.15 -13.39
CA HIS A 173 -23.79 -36.24 -14.54
C HIS A 173 -24.53 -36.76 -15.78
N SER A 174 -24.41 -38.05 -16.11
CA SER A 174 -25.12 -38.66 -17.25
C SER A 174 -26.65 -38.67 -17.08
N ARG A 175 -27.14 -38.78 -15.84
CA ARG A 175 -28.57 -38.83 -15.48
C ARG A 175 -29.23 -37.45 -15.49
N LEU A 176 -28.48 -36.35 -15.60
CA LEU A 176 -29.03 -35.02 -15.88
C LEU A 176 -29.80 -34.97 -17.21
N SER A 177 -29.47 -35.85 -18.17
CA SER A 177 -30.18 -36.03 -19.44
C SER A 177 -31.30 -37.10 -19.37
N SER A 178 -31.73 -37.50 -18.17
CA SER A 178 -32.85 -38.43 -17.98
C SER A 178 -34.15 -37.87 -18.57
N PRO A 179 -35.03 -38.70 -19.16
CA PRO A 179 -36.39 -38.27 -19.53
C PRO A 179 -37.30 -38.01 -18.32
N ASP A 180 -36.88 -38.42 -17.12
CA ASP A 180 -37.62 -38.29 -15.87
C ASP A 180 -37.14 -37.07 -15.08
N PRO A 181 -38.02 -36.08 -14.80
CA PRO A 181 -37.65 -34.84 -14.10
C PRO A 181 -37.28 -35.08 -12.63
N ASP A 182 -37.85 -36.08 -11.96
CA ASP A 182 -37.50 -36.39 -10.58
C ASP A 182 -36.09 -36.96 -10.50
N VAL A 183 -35.67 -37.79 -11.47
CA VAL A 183 -34.27 -38.23 -11.62
C VAL A 183 -33.34 -37.04 -11.85
N GLN A 184 -33.69 -36.11 -12.75
CA GLN A 184 -32.89 -34.90 -13.00
C GLN A 184 -32.69 -34.08 -11.71
N LYS A 185 -33.80 -33.79 -11.01
CA LYS A 185 -33.83 -33.04 -9.75
C LYS A 185 -32.97 -33.71 -8.69
N ASN A 186 -33.16 -35.00 -8.46
CA ASN A 186 -32.44 -35.73 -7.42
C ASN A 186 -30.94 -35.86 -7.73
N CYS A 187 -30.56 -36.00 -9.00
CA CYS A 187 -29.16 -35.96 -9.41
C CYS A 187 -28.53 -34.57 -9.19
N LEU A 188 -29.23 -33.48 -9.49
CA LEU A 188 -28.78 -32.12 -9.18
C LEU A 188 -28.60 -31.89 -7.68
N ASP A 189 -29.56 -32.29 -6.85
CA ASP A 189 -29.44 -32.12 -5.39
C ASP A 189 -28.33 -32.99 -4.79
N THR A 190 -28.13 -34.22 -5.30
CA THR A 190 -26.98 -35.05 -4.93
C THR A 190 -25.68 -34.34 -5.32
N MET A 191 -25.56 -33.86 -6.56
CA MET A 191 -24.38 -33.10 -7.00
C MET A 191 -24.14 -31.85 -6.14
N LYS A 192 -25.18 -31.08 -5.82
CA LYS A 192 -25.11 -29.89 -4.96
C LYS A 192 -24.51 -30.20 -3.59
N ASN A 193 -24.91 -31.32 -2.98
CA ASN A 193 -24.35 -31.76 -1.71
C ASN A 193 -22.89 -32.20 -1.86
N LEU A 194 -22.57 -33.00 -2.90
CA LEU A 194 -21.20 -33.44 -3.18
C LEU A 194 -20.23 -32.29 -3.50
N LEU A 195 -20.70 -31.19 -4.09
CA LEU A 195 -19.88 -30.02 -4.42
C LEU A 195 -19.52 -29.17 -3.19
N ASN A 196 -20.18 -29.39 -2.05
CA ASN A 196 -19.79 -28.77 -0.77
C ASN A 196 -18.66 -29.51 -0.06
N GLU A 197 -18.31 -30.73 -0.48
CA GLU A 197 -17.13 -31.45 0.01
C GLU A 197 -15.83 -30.81 -0.50
N ILE A 198 -14.76 -30.89 0.29
CA ILE A 198 -13.48 -30.17 0.08
C ILE A 198 -12.93 -30.36 -1.35
N ASP A 199 -12.96 -31.61 -1.85
CA ASP A 199 -12.45 -31.98 -3.17
C ASP A 199 -13.58 -32.14 -4.22
N GLY A 200 -14.84 -31.88 -3.86
CA GLY A 200 -16.02 -32.17 -4.68
C GLY A 200 -15.97 -31.54 -6.08
N VAL A 201 -15.74 -30.22 -6.13
CA VAL A 201 -15.62 -29.48 -7.40
C VAL A 201 -14.44 -29.99 -8.24
N GLN A 202 -13.31 -30.29 -7.60
CA GLN A 202 -12.11 -30.81 -8.27
C GLN A 202 -12.32 -32.24 -8.81
N TYR A 203 -13.13 -33.05 -8.12
CA TYR A 203 -13.50 -34.39 -8.56
C TYR A 203 -14.33 -34.34 -9.84
N PHE A 204 -15.44 -33.57 -9.86
CA PHE A 204 -16.28 -33.40 -11.05
C PHE A 204 -15.49 -32.82 -12.25
N MET A 205 -14.65 -31.81 -12.02
CA MET A 205 -13.75 -31.25 -13.07
C MET A 205 -12.80 -32.28 -13.70
N CYS A 206 -12.42 -33.32 -12.97
CA CYS A 206 -11.48 -34.35 -13.45
C CYS A 206 -12.17 -35.53 -14.15
N LEU A 207 -13.52 -35.59 -14.17
CA LEU A 207 -14.22 -36.68 -14.83
C LEU A 207 -14.03 -36.62 -16.35
N PRO A 208 -13.69 -37.75 -17.02
CA PRO A 208 -13.53 -37.77 -18.47
C PRO A 208 -14.82 -37.38 -19.19
N GLY A 209 -14.80 -36.25 -19.90
CA GLY A 209 -15.96 -35.75 -20.64
C GLY A 209 -16.96 -34.95 -19.80
N PHE A 210 -16.60 -34.51 -18.59
CA PHE A 210 -17.41 -33.53 -17.86
C PHE A 210 -17.57 -32.24 -18.67
N ASP A 211 -18.79 -31.73 -18.69
CA ASP A 211 -19.14 -30.44 -19.27
C ASP A 211 -20.34 -29.84 -18.51
N LEU A 212 -20.45 -28.52 -18.49
CA LEU A 212 -21.53 -27.79 -17.81
C LEU A 212 -22.82 -27.77 -18.62
N LYS A 213 -22.80 -28.08 -19.92
CA LYS A 213 -23.98 -28.03 -20.78
C LYS A 213 -25.21 -28.78 -20.25
N PRO A 214 -25.13 -30.04 -19.75
CA PRO A 214 -26.30 -30.73 -19.22
C PRO A 214 -26.93 -30.03 -18.01
N ILE A 215 -26.14 -29.31 -17.21
CA ILE A 215 -26.63 -28.54 -16.06
C ILE A 215 -27.25 -27.22 -16.56
N LEU A 216 -26.61 -26.56 -17.52
CA LEU A 216 -27.13 -25.34 -18.15
C LEU A 216 -28.45 -25.57 -18.89
N ASP A 217 -28.60 -26.68 -19.61
CA ASP A 217 -29.84 -27.02 -20.31
C ASP A 217 -31.02 -27.19 -19.33
N LEU A 218 -30.77 -27.70 -18.11
CA LEU A 218 -31.79 -27.83 -17.05
C LEU A 218 -32.25 -26.49 -16.46
N THR A 219 -31.52 -25.39 -16.65
CA THR A 219 -32.01 -24.04 -16.26
C THR A 219 -33.22 -23.60 -17.09
N SER A 220 -33.47 -24.23 -18.24
CA SER A 220 -34.64 -24.02 -19.10
C SER A 220 -35.72 -25.11 -18.93
N SER A 221 -35.66 -25.92 -17.86
CA SER A 221 -36.65 -26.95 -17.56
C SER A 221 -38.06 -26.37 -17.33
N ASP A 222 -39.12 -27.12 -17.66
CA ASP A 222 -40.52 -26.74 -17.37
C ASP A 222 -40.83 -26.71 -15.85
N TYR A 223 -39.93 -27.21 -14.99
CA TYR A 223 -40.12 -27.34 -13.55
C TYR A 223 -39.24 -26.33 -12.78
N PRO A 224 -39.80 -25.30 -12.12
CA PRO A 224 -39.02 -24.26 -11.44
C PRO A 224 -38.05 -24.77 -10.37
N VAL A 225 -38.38 -25.89 -9.71
CA VAL A 225 -37.49 -26.53 -8.72
C VAL A 225 -36.20 -27.05 -9.38
N ILE A 226 -36.30 -27.58 -10.60
CA ILE A 226 -35.15 -28.05 -11.38
C ILE A 226 -34.31 -26.86 -11.88
N GLN A 227 -34.98 -25.81 -12.36
CA GLN A 227 -34.31 -24.57 -12.78
C GLN A 227 -33.45 -23.98 -11.65
N MET A 228 -34.00 -23.92 -10.44
CA MET A 228 -33.28 -23.42 -9.26
C MET A 228 -32.13 -24.34 -8.84
N SER A 229 -32.35 -25.65 -8.65
CA SER A 229 -31.27 -26.59 -8.29
C SER A 229 -30.14 -26.61 -9.33
N ALA A 230 -30.45 -26.47 -10.64
CA ALA A 230 -29.44 -26.36 -11.69
C ALA A 230 -28.59 -25.09 -11.54
N LEU A 231 -29.24 -23.96 -11.22
CA LEU A 231 -28.59 -22.66 -11.06
C LEU A 231 -27.73 -22.59 -9.79
N GLU A 232 -28.16 -23.21 -8.68
CA GLU A 232 -27.36 -23.41 -7.47
C GLU A 232 -26.07 -24.21 -7.75
N VAL A 233 -26.17 -25.31 -8.50
CA VAL A 233 -25.02 -26.12 -8.90
C VAL A 233 -24.05 -25.31 -9.80
N ILE A 234 -24.57 -24.53 -10.76
CA ILE A 234 -23.76 -23.62 -11.58
C ILE A 234 -23.07 -22.57 -10.70
N GLN A 235 -23.76 -22.00 -9.71
CA GLN A 235 -23.18 -21.04 -8.78
C GLN A 235 -22.05 -21.65 -7.92
N GLN A 236 -22.15 -22.92 -7.51
CA GLN A 236 -21.06 -23.61 -6.82
C GLN A 236 -19.84 -23.76 -7.73
N PHE A 237 -20.00 -24.26 -8.96
CA PHE A 237 -18.91 -24.33 -9.94
C PHE A 237 -18.28 -22.97 -10.23
N MET A 238 -19.08 -21.92 -10.47
CA MET A 238 -18.56 -20.56 -10.73
C MET A 238 -17.93 -19.89 -9.50
N SER A 239 -18.02 -20.48 -8.30
CA SER A 239 -17.21 -20.03 -7.15
C SER A 239 -15.72 -20.35 -7.33
N TRP A 240 -15.39 -21.23 -8.28
CA TRP A 240 -14.02 -21.59 -8.69
C TRP A 240 -13.65 -20.93 -10.03
N SER A 241 -14.13 -19.70 -10.29
CA SER A 241 -13.90 -18.93 -11.53
C SER A 241 -12.44 -18.55 -11.82
N MET A 242 -11.52 -18.87 -10.91
CA MET A 242 -10.07 -18.80 -11.11
C MET A 242 -9.51 -20.04 -11.84
N ASP A 243 -10.26 -21.15 -11.93
CA ASP A 243 -9.86 -22.33 -12.70
C ASP A 243 -10.32 -22.21 -14.15
N ASN A 244 -9.35 -22.14 -15.06
CA ASN A 244 -9.59 -22.01 -16.49
C ASN A 244 -10.37 -23.20 -17.08
N ARG A 245 -10.42 -24.38 -16.44
CA ARG A 245 -11.19 -25.54 -16.93
C ARG A 245 -12.69 -25.30 -16.82
N ILE A 246 -13.16 -24.90 -15.63
CA ILE A 246 -14.56 -24.54 -15.38
C ILE A 246 -14.97 -23.37 -16.27
N ILE A 247 -14.13 -22.33 -16.35
CA ILE A 247 -14.41 -21.15 -17.18
C ILE A 247 -14.46 -21.48 -18.67
N CYS A 248 -13.58 -22.35 -19.18
CA CYS A 248 -13.68 -22.82 -20.57
C CYS A 248 -14.98 -23.60 -20.81
N SER A 249 -15.34 -24.55 -19.94
CA SER A 249 -16.59 -25.30 -20.09
C SER A 249 -17.83 -24.40 -20.03
N PHE A 250 -17.84 -23.39 -19.14
CA PHE A 250 -18.93 -22.42 -19.04
C PHE A 250 -19.04 -21.56 -20.32
N ARG A 251 -17.92 -21.09 -20.86
CA ARG A 251 -17.86 -20.39 -22.15
C ARG A 251 -18.35 -21.28 -23.29
N ASP A 252 -17.82 -22.49 -23.40
CA ASP A 252 -18.07 -23.40 -24.53
C ASP A 252 -19.50 -23.94 -24.53
N SER A 253 -20.11 -24.05 -23.34
CA SER A 253 -21.55 -24.32 -23.14
C SER A 253 -22.45 -23.10 -23.39
N SER A 254 -21.91 -21.95 -23.80
CA SER A 254 -22.63 -20.65 -23.94
C SER A 254 -23.30 -20.16 -22.65
N GLY A 255 -22.72 -20.50 -21.50
CA GLY A 255 -23.22 -20.17 -20.17
C GLY A 255 -23.57 -18.69 -19.94
N PRO A 256 -22.76 -17.71 -20.38
CA PRO A 256 -23.10 -16.29 -20.23
C PRO A 256 -24.39 -15.91 -20.98
N ASP A 257 -24.58 -16.43 -22.20
CA ASP A 257 -25.78 -16.17 -23.00
C ASP A 257 -27.04 -16.84 -22.43
N VAL A 258 -26.89 -17.98 -21.72
CA VAL A 258 -27.96 -18.62 -20.93
C VAL A 258 -28.32 -17.77 -19.71
N MET A 259 -27.34 -17.32 -18.92
CA MET A 259 -27.60 -16.47 -17.75
C MET A 259 -28.33 -15.17 -18.13
N VAL A 260 -27.91 -14.52 -19.22
CA VAL A 260 -28.59 -13.32 -19.70
C VAL A 260 -29.99 -13.65 -20.25
N GLY A 261 -30.17 -14.79 -20.91
CA GLY A 261 -31.48 -15.25 -21.39
C GLY A 261 -32.48 -15.52 -20.26
N ILE A 262 -32.02 -16.01 -19.10
CA ILE A 262 -32.85 -16.18 -17.90
C ILE A 262 -33.37 -14.81 -17.41
N VAL A 263 -32.51 -13.79 -17.40
CA VAL A 263 -32.84 -12.44 -16.93
C VAL A 263 -33.73 -11.68 -17.91
N GLU A 264 -33.54 -11.89 -19.23
CA GLU A 264 -34.44 -11.36 -20.26
C GLU A 264 -35.87 -11.94 -20.20
N ASN A 265 -36.04 -13.14 -19.64
CA ASN A 265 -37.36 -13.74 -19.45
C ASN A 265 -38.05 -13.19 -18.19
N LEU A 266 -38.92 -12.19 -18.37
CA LEU A 266 -39.66 -11.54 -17.29
C LEU A 266 -40.61 -12.45 -16.49
N GLU A 267 -40.90 -13.67 -16.95
CA GLU A 267 -41.69 -14.65 -16.19
C GLU A 267 -40.86 -15.39 -15.13
N TRP A 268 -39.52 -15.35 -15.22
CA TRP A 268 -38.59 -16.12 -14.38
C TRP A 268 -37.93 -15.29 -13.25
N THR A 269 -38.69 -14.36 -12.67
CA THR A 269 -38.21 -13.37 -11.68
C THR A 269 -37.35 -13.94 -10.53
N GLU A 270 -37.72 -15.10 -9.99
CA GLU A 270 -36.98 -15.81 -8.92
C GLU A 270 -35.56 -16.25 -9.36
N LEU A 271 -35.34 -16.49 -10.65
CA LEU A 271 -34.05 -16.92 -11.20
C LEU A 271 -33.14 -15.73 -11.58
N HIS A 272 -33.69 -14.53 -11.72
CA HIS A 272 -32.96 -13.35 -12.20
C HIS A 272 -31.77 -12.99 -11.31
N VAL A 273 -31.98 -12.88 -9.99
CA VAL A 273 -30.92 -12.58 -9.03
C VAL A 273 -29.85 -13.70 -9.03
N PRO A 274 -30.21 -14.98 -8.89
CA PRO A 274 -29.24 -16.08 -9.00
C PRO A 274 -28.42 -16.10 -10.30
N ALA A 275 -29.01 -15.79 -11.46
CA ALA A 275 -28.32 -15.74 -12.74
C ALA A 275 -27.37 -14.53 -12.86
N LEU A 276 -27.77 -13.35 -12.35
CA LEU A 276 -26.90 -12.19 -12.24
C LEU A 276 -25.72 -12.44 -11.28
N ASP A 277 -25.92 -13.19 -10.20
CA ASP A 277 -24.85 -13.58 -9.28
C ASP A 277 -23.86 -14.59 -9.88
N VAL A 278 -24.32 -15.49 -10.78
CA VAL A 278 -23.41 -16.30 -11.61
C VAL A 278 -22.53 -15.38 -12.46
N MET A 279 -23.14 -14.41 -13.16
CA MET A 279 -22.41 -13.46 -14.02
C MET A 279 -21.41 -12.62 -13.23
N LEU A 280 -21.78 -12.12 -12.05
CA LEU A 280 -20.88 -11.36 -11.16
C LEU A 280 -19.63 -12.14 -10.74
N LYS A 281 -19.69 -13.46 -10.60
CA LYS A 281 -18.52 -14.30 -10.24
C LYS A 281 -17.50 -14.48 -11.37
N VAL A 282 -17.88 -14.19 -12.62
CA VAL A 282 -17.08 -14.50 -13.82
C VAL A 282 -16.81 -13.31 -14.74
N ALA A 283 -17.49 -12.19 -14.53
CA ALA A 283 -17.48 -11.02 -15.41
C ALA A 283 -16.10 -10.35 -15.59
N ASP A 284 -15.21 -10.46 -14.62
CA ASP A 284 -13.83 -9.96 -14.65
C ASP A 284 -12.81 -10.98 -15.18
N ASN A 285 -13.22 -12.24 -15.43
CA ASN A 285 -12.32 -13.23 -16.01
C ASN A 285 -12.04 -12.89 -17.49
N PRO A 286 -10.76 -12.79 -17.92
CA PRO A 286 -10.40 -12.43 -19.30
C PRO A 286 -11.02 -13.32 -20.39
N ILE A 287 -11.21 -14.61 -20.12
CA ILE A 287 -11.81 -15.56 -21.08
C ILE A 287 -13.30 -15.24 -21.30
N ILE A 288 -14.01 -14.86 -20.24
CA ILE A 288 -15.43 -14.50 -20.31
C ILE A 288 -15.59 -13.08 -20.88
N CYS A 289 -14.76 -12.12 -20.49
CA CYS A 289 -14.72 -10.78 -21.10
C CYS A 289 -14.59 -10.86 -22.64
N GLU A 290 -13.66 -11.67 -23.15
CA GLU A 290 -13.46 -11.84 -24.60
C GLU A 290 -14.65 -12.55 -25.27
N TYR A 291 -15.28 -13.51 -24.59
CA TYR A 291 -16.51 -14.14 -25.09
C TYR A 291 -17.67 -13.14 -25.17
N LEU A 292 -17.95 -12.39 -24.09
CA LEU A 292 -19.02 -11.38 -24.05
C LEU A 292 -18.87 -10.33 -25.15
N ARG A 293 -17.63 -9.93 -25.44
CA ARG A 293 -17.27 -8.99 -26.52
C ARG A 293 -17.51 -9.58 -27.91
N THR A 294 -17.33 -10.89 -28.10
CA THR A 294 -17.37 -11.55 -29.42
C THR A 294 -18.70 -12.24 -29.74
N SER A 295 -19.47 -12.69 -28.75
CA SER A 295 -20.80 -13.29 -28.94
C SER A 295 -21.91 -12.25 -29.11
N GLY A 296 -21.66 -10.99 -28.73
CA GLY A 296 -22.67 -9.93 -28.65
C GLY A 296 -23.44 -9.91 -27.33
N CYS A 297 -23.18 -10.86 -26.43
CA CYS A 297 -23.81 -10.94 -25.11
C CYS A 297 -23.55 -9.69 -24.25
N LEU A 298 -22.40 -9.00 -24.39
CA LEU A 298 -22.18 -7.72 -23.74
C LEU A 298 -23.27 -6.68 -24.04
N HIS A 299 -23.72 -6.60 -25.30
CA HIS A 299 -24.78 -5.65 -25.69
C HIS A 299 -26.11 -6.03 -25.03
N ARG A 300 -26.41 -7.33 -24.89
CA ARG A 300 -27.59 -7.82 -24.16
C ARG A 300 -27.52 -7.40 -22.69
N VAL A 301 -26.38 -7.56 -22.02
CA VAL A 301 -26.17 -7.10 -20.63
C VAL A 301 -26.41 -5.59 -20.47
N VAL A 302 -25.93 -4.76 -21.42
CA VAL A 302 -26.19 -3.31 -21.39
C VAL A 302 -27.69 -3.00 -21.55
N LEU A 303 -28.40 -3.68 -22.45
CA LEU A 303 -29.86 -3.52 -22.61
C LEU A 303 -30.68 -3.90 -21.37
N LEU A 304 -30.14 -4.71 -20.45
CA LEU A 304 -30.83 -4.99 -19.18
C LEU A 304 -31.02 -3.73 -18.32
N LEU A 305 -30.20 -2.69 -18.51
CA LEU A 305 -30.38 -1.40 -17.83
C LEU A 305 -31.68 -0.69 -18.25
N ASP A 306 -32.15 -0.90 -19.49
CA ASP A 306 -33.41 -0.36 -19.98
C ASP A 306 -34.63 -1.22 -19.58
N LEU A 307 -34.38 -2.50 -19.21
CA LEU A 307 -35.42 -3.48 -18.88
C LEU A 307 -35.86 -3.40 -17.41
N PHE A 308 -34.94 -3.06 -16.50
CA PHE A 308 -35.19 -3.05 -15.06
C PHE A 308 -35.13 -1.64 -14.46
N THR A 309 -36.00 -1.38 -13.49
CA THR A 309 -36.01 -0.15 -12.69
C THR A 309 -35.91 -0.41 -11.18
N ASP A 310 -35.72 -1.67 -10.76
CA ASP A 310 -35.47 -2.01 -9.37
C ASP A 310 -33.98 -1.86 -9.04
N ALA A 311 -33.67 -1.23 -7.91
CA ALA A 311 -32.31 -1.02 -7.43
C ALA A 311 -31.53 -2.34 -7.28
N VAL A 312 -32.18 -3.45 -6.89
CA VAL A 312 -31.53 -4.76 -6.68
C VAL A 312 -31.04 -5.37 -8.00
N TYR A 313 -31.81 -5.22 -9.09
CA TYR A 313 -31.38 -5.68 -10.41
C TYR A 313 -30.30 -4.76 -10.98
N LEU A 314 -30.49 -3.44 -10.89
CA LEU A 314 -29.53 -2.46 -11.42
C LEU A 314 -28.18 -2.51 -10.71
N GLU A 315 -28.14 -2.71 -9.38
CA GLU A 315 -26.89 -2.92 -8.62
C GLU A 315 -26.08 -4.07 -9.24
N LYS A 316 -26.73 -5.22 -9.48
CA LYS A 316 -26.08 -6.41 -10.04
C LYS A 316 -25.66 -6.21 -11.50
N ILE A 317 -26.52 -5.63 -12.35
CA ILE A 317 -26.20 -5.37 -13.76
C ILE A 317 -25.04 -4.38 -13.89
N LEU A 318 -25.06 -3.26 -13.14
CA LEU A 318 -23.97 -2.29 -13.13
C LEU A 318 -22.71 -2.89 -12.48
N GLY A 319 -22.85 -3.80 -11.52
CA GLY A 319 -21.74 -4.59 -10.96
C GLY A 319 -21.07 -5.50 -11.98
N ILE A 320 -21.83 -6.16 -12.85
CA ILE A 320 -21.30 -6.98 -13.97
C ILE A 320 -20.52 -6.08 -14.93
N LEU A 321 -21.11 -4.95 -15.35
CA LEU A 321 -20.46 -3.99 -16.26
C LEU A 321 -19.20 -3.37 -15.63
N ALA A 322 -19.22 -3.07 -14.34
CA ALA A 322 -18.06 -2.58 -13.60
C ALA A 322 -16.95 -3.65 -13.49
N ARG A 323 -17.28 -4.94 -13.34
CA ARG A 323 -16.29 -6.03 -13.38
C ARG A 323 -15.67 -6.20 -14.77
N ILE A 324 -16.47 -6.16 -15.85
CA ILE A 324 -15.97 -6.23 -17.22
C ILE A 324 -14.96 -5.09 -17.49
N SER A 325 -15.22 -3.88 -16.97
CA SER A 325 -14.32 -2.72 -17.11
C SER A 325 -12.96 -2.85 -16.40
N GLN A 326 -12.75 -3.85 -15.55
CA GLN A 326 -11.42 -4.12 -14.97
C GLN A 326 -10.41 -4.55 -16.05
N THR A 327 -10.87 -5.17 -17.14
CA THR A 327 -10.00 -5.61 -18.25
C THR A 327 -9.85 -4.54 -19.34
N ASP A 328 -8.66 -4.45 -19.96
CA ASP A 328 -8.36 -3.48 -21.02
C ASP A 328 -9.30 -3.62 -22.24
N GLU A 329 -9.61 -4.85 -22.65
CA GLU A 329 -10.55 -5.12 -23.75
C GLU A 329 -12.00 -4.85 -23.34
N GLY A 330 -12.36 -5.15 -22.08
CA GLY A 330 -13.66 -4.81 -21.52
C GLY A 330 -13.94 -3.30 -21.55
N ARG A 331 -12.96 -2.46 -21.17
CA ARG A 331 -13.10 -0.99 -21.27
C ARG A 331 -13.36 -0.50 -22.68
N LYS A 332 -12.65 -1.06 -23.68
CA LYS A 332 -12.87 -0.71 -25.10
C LYS A 332 -14.29 -1.09 -25.55
N ALA A 333 -14.76 -2.28 -25.19
CA ALA A 333 -16.09 -2.77 -25.58
C ALA A 333 -17.25 -2.05 -24.86
N LEU A 334 -17.05 -1.69 -23.60
CA LEU A 334 -17.98 -0.85 -22.84
C LEU A 334 -18.02 0.59 -23.36
N HIS A 335 -16.88 1.14 -23.79
CA HIS A 335 -16.82 2.47 -24.42
C HIS A 335 -17.61 2.52 -25.74
N THR A 336 -17.57 1.47 -26.58
CA THR A 336 -18.43 1.41 -27.78
C THR A 336 -19.93 1.37 -27.47
N SER A 337 -20.30 1.03 -26.23
CA SER A 337 -21.68 1.04 -25.71
C SER A 337 -21.98 2.30 -24.87
N ASN A 338 -21.16 3.34 -24.98
CA ASN A 338 -21.23 4.61 -24.24
C ASN A 338 -21.25 4.49 -22.69
N MET A 339 -20.76 3.37 -22.13
CA MET A 339 -20.86 3.12 -20.68
C MET A 339 -20.10 4.12 -19.80
N GLY A 340 -19.13 4.86 -20.36
CA GLY A 340 -18.47 5.95 -19.64
C GLY A 340 -19.43 7.08 -19.26
N GLN A 341 -20.33 7.46 -20.18
CA GLN A 341 -21.38 8.43 -19.91
C GLN A 341 -22.47 7.80 -19.02
N ILE A 342 -22.92 6.58 -19.32
CA ILE A 342 -24.00 5.91 -18.56
C ILE A 342 -23.64 5.76 -17.08
N PHE A 343 -22.41 5.33 -16.75
CA PHE A 343 -21.97 5.31 -15.35
C PHE A 343 -21.97 6.72 -14.73
N GLY A 344 -21.55 7.75 -15.47
CA GLY A 344 -21.62 9.13 -15.02
C GLY A 344 -23.04 9.63 -14.73
N GLU A 345 -24.02 9.23 -15.54
CA GLU A 345 -25.44 9.53 -15.33
C GLU A 345 -25.97 8.82 -14.07
N TYR A 346 -25.61 7.55 -13.86
CA TYR A 346 -26.00 6.80 -12.66
C TYR A 346 -25.36 7.32 -11.36
N LEU A 347 -24.32 8.17 -11.39
CA LEU A 347 -23.82 8.85 -10.18
C LEU A 347 -24.87 9.77 -9.54
N GLN A 348 -25.88 10.20 -10.30
CA GLN A 348 -27.00 11.02 -9.84
C GLN A 348 -28.14 10.19 -9.23
N SER A 349 -28.00 8.86 -9.13
CA SER A 349 -29.04 7.98 -8.57
C SER A 349 -29.24 8.20 -7.06
N ASP A 350 -30.50 8.27 -6.63
CA ASP A 350 -30.89 8.25 -5.22
C ASP A 350 -30.60 6.90 -4.53
N TRP A 351 -30.35 5.83 -5.30
CA TRP A 351 -30.22 4.46 -4.78
C TRP A 351 -28.77 4.15 -4.40
N SER A 352 -28.45 4.28 -3.11
CA SER A 352 -27.11 4.01 -2.57
C SER A 352 -26.53 2.63 -2.94
N ALA A 353 -27.37 1.61 -3.15
CA ALA A 353 -26.95 0.29 -3.59
C ALA A 353 -26.29 0.30 -4.99
N VAL A 354 -26.83 1.10 -5.90
CA VAL A 354 -26.34 1.23 -7.28
C VAL A 354 -25.02 2.00 -7.35
N LEU A 355 -24.81 2.96 -6.45
CA LEU A 355 -23.69 3.90 -6.54
C LEU A 355 -22.30 3.28 -6.36
N GLU A 356 -22.16 2.16 -5.64
CA GLU A 356 -20.84 1.53 -5.43
C GLU A 356 -20.32 0.87 -6.73
N PRO A 357 -21.08 -0.03 -7.39
CA PRO A 357 -20.78 -0.49 -8.75
C PRO A 357 -20.46 0.65 -9.72
N VAL A 358 -21.24 1.74 -9.67
CA VAL A 358 -21.10 2.88 -10.58
C VAL A 358 -19.78 3.63 -10.34
N CYS A 359 -19.42 3.92 -9.08
CA CYS A 359 -18.14 4.54 -8.76
C CYS A 359 -16.96 3.68 -9.24
N LEU A 360 -17.03 2.35 -9.05
CA LEU A 360 -16.02 1.43 -9.57
C LEU A 360 -15.98 1.41 -11.11
N GLY A 361 -17.13 1.44 -11.77
CA GLY A 361 -17.26 1.57 -13.22
C GLY A 361 -16.61 2.85 -13.76
N VAL A 362 -16.86 4.00 -13.13
CA VAL A 362 -16.19 5.28 -13.47
C VAL A 362 -14.68 5.20 -13.27
N ALA A 363 -14.22 4.67 -12.12
CA ALA A 363 -12.78 4.53 -11.80
C ALA A 363 -12.05 3.64 -12.82
N ASN A 364 -12.69 2.55 -13.24
CA ASN A 364 -12.14 1.65 -14.23
C ASN A 364 -12.16 2.29 -15.63
N MET A 365 -13.31 2.78 -16.09
CA MET A 365 -13.44 3.40 -17.42
C MET A 365 -12.53 4.61 -17.61
N ALA A 366 -12.22 5.36 -16.54
CA ALA A 366 -11.23 6.44 -16.57
C ALA A 366 -9.83 5.97 -16.99
N GLN A 367 -9.45 4.71 -16.74
CA GLN A 367 -8.17 4.14 -17.19
C GLN A 367 -8.13 3.84 -18.70
N TYR A 368 -9.17 4.22 -19.47
CA TYR A 368 -9.18 4.17 -20.92
C TYR A 368 -9.37 5.57 -21.49
N ALA A 369 -8.30 6.12 -22.09
CA ALA A 369 -8.25 7.50 -22.57
C ALA A 369 -9.41 7.91 -23.52
N GLY A 370 -9.95 6.98 -24.31
CA GLY A 370 -11.08 7.26 -25.20
C GLY A 370 -12.41 7.51 -24.46
N ALA A 371 -12.57 7.00 -23.24
CA ALA A 371 -13.78 7.20 -22.45
C ALA A 371 -13.78 8.51 -21.63
N LEU A 372 -12.63 9.17 -21.45
CA LEU A 372 -12.50 10.36 -20.59
C LEU A 372 -13.50 11.47 -20.97
N ASP A 373 -13.62 11.79 -22.25
CA ASP A 373 -14.56 12.81 -22.73
C ASP A 373 -16.02 12.41 -22.43
N SER A 374 -16.39 11.14 -22.67
CA SER A 374 -17.75 10.64 -22.40
C SER A 374 -18.12 10.66 -20.90
N ILE A 375 -17.15 10.42 -20.03
CA ILE A 375 -17.33 10.48 -18.57
C ILE A 375 -17.52 11.94 -18.13
N MET A 376 -16.69 12.86 -18.62
CA MET A 376 -16.71 14.26 -18.18
C MET A 376 -17.93 15.08 -18.60
N VAL A 377 -18.73 14.61 -19.58
CA VAL A 377 -20.04 15.20 -19.93
C VAL A 377 -21.00 15.24 -18.72
N THR A 378 -20.84 14.32 -17.77
CA THR A 378 -21.75 14.13 -16.63
C THR A 378 -21.35 14.90 -15.36
N GLU A 379 -20.31 15.73 -15.44
CA GLU A 379 -19.72 16.47 -14.30
C GLU A 379 -19.46 15.58 -13.06
N PRO A 380 -18.72 14.46 -13.22
CA PRO A 380 -18.58 13.43 -12.17
C PRO A 380 -17.90 13.95 -10.91
N THR A 381 -17.07 15.00 -11.01
CA THR A 381 -16.33 15.60 -9.89
C THR A 381 -17.26 16.05 -8.75
N ALA A 382 -18.38 16.72 -9.08
CA ALA A 382 -19.32 17.22 -8.08
C ALA A 382 -20.06 16.07 -7.39
N HIS A 383 -20.63 15.16 -8.20
CA HIS A 383 -21.37 13.99 -7.73
C HIS A 383 -20.50 13.10 -6.84
N LEU A 384 -19.29 12.72 -7.27
CA LEU A 384 -18.36 11.92 -6.46
C LEU A 384 -18.01 12.60 -5.14
N LEU A 385 -17.81 13.92 -5.13
CA LEU A 385 -17.54 14.66 -3.90
C LEU A 385 -18.73 14.64 -2.92
N ASP A 386 -19.96 14.71 -3.43
CA ASP A 386 -21.17 14.55 -2.63
C ASP A 386 -21.23 13.14 -2.00
N ILE A 387 -20.97 12.08 -2.78
CA ILE A 387 -20.89 10.70 -2.25
C ILE A 387 -19.82 10.58 -1.15
N ILE A 388 -18.60 11.10 -1.38
CA ILE A 388 -17.47 11.01 -0.43
C ILE A 388 -17.76 11.74 0.89
N THR A 389 -18.45 12.88 0.84
CA THR A 389 -18.61 13.78 1.99
C THR A 389 -19.91 13.58 2.76
N ASP A 390 -20.87 12.85 2.20
CA ASP A 390 -22.10 12.43 2.87
C ASP A 390 -21.81 11.41 3.99
N ASN A 391 -22.01 11.85 5.24
CA ASN A 391 -21.80 11.01 6.43
C ASN A 391 -22.94 10.01 6.71
N SER A 392 -24.04 10.02 5.94
CA SER A 392 -25.09 9.01 6.03
C SER A 392 -24.75 7.70 5.29
N ARG A 393 -23.74 7.74 4.39
CA ARG A 393 -23.37 6.63 3.51
C ARG A 393 -22.31 5.73 4.14
N GLU A 394 -22.38 4.45 3.80
CA GLU A 394 -21.39 3.45 4.24
C GLU A 394 -19.99 3.76 3.71
N TRP A 395 -18.97 3.42 4.50
CA TRP A 395 -17.58 3.67 4.16
C TRP A 395 -17.13 2.99 2.86
N LYS A 396 -17.67 1.82 2.53
CA LYS A 396 -17.37 1.06 1.31
C LYS A 396 -17.69 1.88 0.04
N LEU A 397 -18.91 2.44 -0.03
CA LEU A 397 -19.31 3.35 -1.11
C LEU A 397 -18.46 4.62 -1.15
N ARG A 398 -18.18 5.23 0.01
CA ARG A 398 -17.37 6.46 0.11
C ARG A 398 -15.92 6.23 -0.35
N GLU A 399 -15.37 5.05 -0.10
CA GLU A 399 -14.06 4.61 -0.59
C GLU A 399 -14.06 4.42 -2.11
N SER A 400 -15.06 3.72 -2.67
CA SER A 400 -15.19 3.58 -4.13
C SER A 400 -15.30 4.92 -4.85
N ALA A 401 -16.06 5.87 -4.29
CA ALA A 401 -16.16 7.22 -4.82
C ALA A 401 -14.83 8.01 -4.72
N ALA A 402 -14.11 7.89 -3.59
CA ALA A 402 -12.79 8.49 -3.41
C ALA A 402 -11.75 7.91 -4.38
N TYR A 403 -11.81 6.61 -4.65
CA TYR A 403 -10.97 5.93 -5.65
C TYR A 403 -11.27 6.38 -7.08
N ALA A 404 -12.56 6.54 -7.43
CA ALA A 404 -12.99 7.08 -8.72
C ALA A 404 -12.49 8.52 -8.93
N LEU A 405 -12.67 9.40 -7.94
CA LEU A 405 -12.21 10.79 -8.00
C LEU A 405 -10.67 10.87 -8.06
N ASN A 406 -9.96 10.01 -7.32
CA ASN A 406 -8.50 9.90 -7.40
C ASN A 406 -8.04 9.51 -8.80
N THR A 407 -8.63 8.47 -9.39
CA THR A 407 -8.29 8.00 -10.73
C THR A 407 -8.59 9.06 -11.80
N LEU A 408 -9.76 9.71 -11.73
CA LEU A 408 -10.09 10.84 -12.60
C LEU A 408 -9.11 12.02 -12.44
N SER A 409 -8.69 12.35 -11.22
CA SER A 409 -7.68 13.40 -10.98
C SER A 409 -6.27 13.05 -11.49
N HIS A 410 -5.98 11.76 -11.68
CA HIS A 410 -4.74 11.28 -12.26
C HIS A 410 -4.72 11.45 -13.78
N GLU A 411 -5.82 11.06 -14.45
CA GLU A 411 -5.92 11.06 -15.91
C GLU A 411 -6.34 12.42 -16.50
N ILE A 412 -7.14 13.22 -15.78
CA ILE A 412 -7.74 14.46 -16.28
C ILE A 412 -7.33 15.65 -15.41
N TYR A 413 -6.49 16.53 -15.96
CA TYR A 413 -6.09 17.77 -15.29
C TYR A 413 -7.28 18.67 -14.92
N LYS A 414 -8.32 18.73 -15.76
CA LYS A 414 -9.54 19.53 -15.52
C LYS A 414 -10.19 19.21 -14.16
N VAL A 415 -10.17 17.95 -13.71
CA VAL A 415 -10.73 17.54 -12.40
C VAL A 415 -10.02 18.26 -11.24
N SER A 416 -8.73 18.57 -11.38
CA SER A 416 -7.99 19.39 -10.40
C SER A 416 -8.30 20.88 -10.47
N GLU A 417 -8.97 21.36 -11.53
CA GLU A 417 -9.51 22.72 -11.62
C GLU A 417 -10.97 22.76 -11.14
N ASP A 418 -11.79 21.79 -11.52
CA ASP A 418 -13.19 21.60 -11.07
C ASP A 418 -13.29 21.48 -9.53
N LEU A 419 -12.25 20.95 -8.86
CA LEU A 419 -12.14 20.90 -7.39
C LEU A 419 -11.83 22.24 -6.72
N LEU A 420 -11.38 23.25 -7.47
CA LEU A 420 -11.16 24.62 -6.95
C LEU A 420 -12.42 25.47 -6.96
N GLU A 421 -13.44 25.04 -7.71
CA GLU A 421 -14.72 25.74 -7.80
C GLU A 421 -15.51 25.58 -6.49
N GLU A 422 -16.26 26.61 -6.13
CA GLU A 422 -17.33 26.54 -5.11
C GLU A 422 -16.93 26.00 -3.72
N GLY A 423 -15.65 26.04 -3.36
CA GLY A 423 -15.16 25.50 -2.09
C GLY A 423 -15.14 23.96 -2.03
N ARG A 424 -15.13 23.28 -3.18
CA ARG A 424 -15.18 21.82 -3.30
C ARG A 424 -13.94 21.16 -2.65
N PHE A 425 -12.76 21.74 -2.79
CA PHE A 425 -11.53 21.25 -2.14
C PHE A 425 -11.65 21.25 -0.60
N GLU A 426 -12.20 22.32 -0.02
CA GLU A 426 -12.35 22.49 1.42
C GLU A 426 -13.24 21.40 2.05
N ARG A 427 -14.21 20.87 1.29
CA ARG A 427 -15.07 19.74 1.71
C ARG A 427 -14.29 18.44 1.94
N LEU A 428 -13.11 18.28 1.35
CA LEU A 428 -12.24 17.10 1.55
C LEU A 428 -11.33 17.21 2.79
N LEU A 429 -11.07 18.42 3.28
CA LEU A 429 -10.16 18.64 4.43
C LEU A 429 -10.57 17.91 5.73
N PRO A 430 -11.86 17.81 6.11
CA PRO A 430 -12.27 17.08 7.32
C PRO A 430 -11.87 15.60 7.32
N LEU A 431 -11.77 14.97 6.14
CA LEU A 431 -11.42 13.56 5.98
C LEU A 431 -9.95 13.26 6.34
N LEU A 432 -9.11 14.30 6.45
CA LEU A 432 -7.71 14.18 6.88
C LEU A 432 -7.52 14.42 8.38
N SER A 433 -8.58 14.74 9.13
CA SER A 433 -8.48 15.15 10.53
C SER A 433 -8.19 13.99 11.48
N VAL A 434 -7.28 14.20 12.45
CA VAL A 434 -6.92 13.17 13.44
C VAL A 434 -8.04 13.03 14.46
N GLY A 435 -8.69 11.86 14.47
CA GLY A 435 -9.81 11.55 15.35
C GLY A 435 -11.15 11.41 14.64
N ALA A 436 -11.22 11.67 13.32
CA ALA A 436 -12.34 11.21 12.51
C ALA A 436 -12.19 9.70 12.25
N ASP A 437 -13.30 8.96 12.35
CA ASP A 437 -13.36 7.50 12.17
C ASP A 437 -13.38 7.14 10.66
N VAL A 438 -12.32 7.54 9.96
CA VAL A 438 -12.18 7.46 8.50
C VAL A 438 -11.21 6.31 8.14
N PRO A 439 -11.62 5.35 7.28
CA PRO A 439 -10.75 4.29 6.78
C PRO A 439 -9.50 4.85 6.10
N VAL A 440 -8.36 4.19 6.29
CA VAL A 440 -7.08 4.71 5.79
C VAL A 440 -7.04 4.74 4.25
N GLU A 441 -7.79 3.87 3.60
CA GLU A 441 -7.99 3.77 2.16
C GLU A 441 -8.61 5.05 1.58
N VAL A 442 -9.61 5.62 2.26
CA VAL A 442 -10.19 6.93 1.92
C VAL A 442 -9.13 8.03 2.04
N VAL A 443 -8.41 8.08 3.17
CA VAL A 443 -7.35 9.08 3.42
C VAL A 443 -6.24 9.00 2.37
N LEU A 444 -5.85 7.77 1.96
CA LEU A 444 -4.87 7.54 0.91
C LEU A 444 -5.33 8.10 -0.44
N ASN A 445 -6.59 7.88 -0.82
CA ASN A 445 -7.18 8.43 -2.04
C ASN A 445 -7.22 9.98 -2.01
N ILE A 446 -7.65 10.58 -0.89
CA ILE A 446 -7.70 12.06 -0.75
C ILE A 446 -6.30 12.68 -0.83
N ILE A 447 -5.31 12.10 -0.14
CA ILE A 447 -3.92 12.58 -0.25
C ILE A 447 -3.36 12.42 -1.66
N GLN A 448 -3.75 11.35 -2.38
CA GLN A 448 -3.29 11.15 -3.76
C GLN A 448 -3.88 12.21 -4.73
N ILE A 449 -5.14 12.62 -4.55
CA ILE A 449 -5.75 13.79 -5.22
C ILE A 449 -4.97 15.06 -4.87
N PHE A 450 -4.65 15.27 -3.60
CA PHE A 450 -3.94 16.47 -3.16
C PHE A 450 -2.51 16.56 -3.74
N ILE A 451 -1.84 15.42 -3.97
CA ILE A 451 -0.57 15.38 -4.72
C ILE A 451 -0.77 15.93 -6.15
N ARG A 452 -1.84 15.56 -6.87
CA ARG A 452 -2.13 16.07 -8.22
C ARG A 452 -2.38 17.58 -8.21
N ILE A 453 -3.18 18.07 -7.26
CA ILE A 453 -3.43 19.51 -7.06
C ILE A 453 -2.11 20.25 -6.75
N SER A 454 -1.24 19.69 -5.91
CA SER A 454 0.04 20.31 -5.53
C SER A 454 1.03 20.42 -6.69
N ALA A 455 0.93 19.57 -7.72
CA ALA A 455 1.82 19.58 -8.88
C ALA A 455 1.62 20.83 -9.76
N SER A 456 0.39 21.36 -9.85
CA SER A 456 0.09 22.58 -10.61
C SER A 456 0.31 23.83 -9.78
N GLU A 457 1.08 24.79 -10.31
CA GLU A 457 1.31 26.10 -9.66
C GLU A 457 0.01 26.89 -9.46
N LYS A 458 -0.92 26.83 -10.42
CA LYS A 458 -2.23 27.49 -10.34
C LYS A 458 -3.07 26.89 -9.20
N CYS A 459 -3.23 25.57 -9.19
CA CYS A 459 -4.08 24.89 -8.20
C CYS A 459 -3.46 24.94 -6.80
N ARG A 460 -2.14 24.73 -6.70
CA ARG A 460 -1.38 24.82 -5.44
C ARG A 460 -1.55 26.18 -4.76
N ARG A 461 -1.45 27.29 -5.50
CA ARG A 461 -1.64 28.65 -4.95
C ARG A 461 -3.09 28.94 -4.54
N ALA A 462 -4.07 28.32 -5.19
CA ALA A 462 -5.48 28.53 -4.85
C ALA A 462 -5.86 27.90 -3.50
N VAL A 463 -5.32 26.71 -3.18
CA VAL A 463 -5.75 25.93 -2.00
C VAL A 463 -4.83 26.03 -0.78
N ILE A 464 -3.61 26.55 -0.94
CA ILE A 464 -2.61 26.48 0.13
C ILE A 464 -2.97 27.36 1.34
N SER A 465 -3.05 26.72 2.51
CA SER A 465 -3.41 27.35 3.78
C SER A 465 -2.67 26.71 4.94
N GLU A 466 -2.53 27.44 6.05
CA GLU A 466 -1.94 26.90 7.29
C GLU A 466 -2.69 25.64 7.77
N ASN A 467 -4.01 25.62 7.63
CA ASN A 467 -4.85 24.48 8.00
C ASN A 467 -4.56 23.23 7.13
N LEU A 468 -4.38 23.40 5.82
CA LEU A 468 -3.98 22.29 4.93
C LEU A 468 -2.62 21.70 5.34
N ILE A 469 -1.62 22.57 5.58
CA ILE A 469 -0.29 22.13 6.02
C ILE A 469 -0.37 21.39 7.37
N LYS A 470 -1.15 21.93 8.33
CA LYS A 470 -1.41 21.31 9.63
C LYS A 470 -2.06 19.93 9.50
N LEU A 471 -3.06 19.77 8.64
CA LEU A 471 -3.72 18.49 8.38
C LEU A 471 -2.76 17.47 7.77
N ILE A 472 -2.03 17.82 6.70
CA ILE A 472 -1.05 16.91 6.08
C ILE A 472 0.05 16.52 7.09
N MET A 473 0.60 17.49 7.84
CA MET A 473 1.58 17.23 8.89
C MET A 473 1.06 16.33 10.01
N SER A 474 -0.25 16.33 10.28
CA SER A 474 -0.86 15.46 11.30
C SER A 474 -0.87 13.98 10.91
N LEU A 475 -0.82 13.68 9.60
CA LEU A 475 -0.78 12.31 9.06
C LEU A 475 0.60 11.65 9.23
N ILE A 476 1.65 12.46 9.31
CA ILE A 476 3.02 12.03 9.59
C ILE A 476 3.17 11.73 11.09
N GLN A 477 3.94 10.71 11.49
CA GLN A 477 4.17 10.37 12.90
C GLN A 477 5.62 10.60 13.33
N ASP A 478 5.78 10.99 14.60
CA ASP A 478 7.09 11.08 15.24
C ASP A 478 7.62 9.69 15.62
N ALA A 479 8.95 9.60 15.81
CA ALA A 479 9.68 8.35 15.98
C ALA A 479 9.28 7.51 17.23
N HIS A 480 8.47 8.07 18.13
CA HIS A 480 8.14 7.48 19.43
C HIS A 480 6.84 6.65 19.46
N GLU A 481 5.99 6.72 18.43
CA GLU A 481 4.71 5.96 18.36
C GLU A 481 4.55 5.17 17.05
N PRO A 482 5.39 4.16 16.77
CA PRO A 482 5.58 3.58 15.44
C PRO A 482 4.50 2.56 14.99
N TYR A 483 3.31 2.59 15.60
CA TYR A 483 2.22 1.61 15.39
C TYR A 483 0.85 2.21 15.04
N LEU A 484 0.67 3.53 15.11
CA LEU A 484 -0.67 4.15 14.95
C LEU A 484 -1.05 4.51 13.50
N LYS A 485 -0.11 4.68 12.54
CA LYS A 485 -0.42 4.99 11.13
C LYS A 485 0.44 4.21 10.12
N PRO A 486 -0.15 3.63 9.06
CA PRO A 486 0.60 2.89 8.03
C PRO A 486 1.69 3.71 7.35
N ALA A 487 2.84 3.09 7.08
CA ALA A 487 3.98 3.76 6.44
C ALA A 487 3.65 4.34 5.05
N ARG A 488 2.75 3.70 4.28
CA ARG A 488 2.30 4.20 2.97
C ARG A 488 1.62 5.57 3.07
N LEU A 489 0.75 5.77 4.06
CA LEU A 489 0.09 7.05 4.31
C LEU A 489 1.10 8.15 4.65
N GLN A 490 2.06 7.85 5.53
CA GLN A 490 3.10 8.80 5.93
C GLN A 490 4.02 9.19 4.76
N ILE A 491 4.30 8.25 3.84
CA ILE A 491 5.04 8.51 2.60
C ILE A 491 4.27 9.49 1.71
N LEU A 492 3.01 9.18 1.37
CA LEU A 492 2.20 10.04 0.51
C LEU A 492 1.94 11.41 1.15
N ALA A 493 1.82 11.50 2.48
CA ALA A 493 1.73 12.77 3.19
C ALA A 493 3.02 13.61 3.04
N MET A 494 4.21 13.00 3.07
CA MET A 494 5.48 13.70 2.80
C MET A 494 5.62 14.13 1.33
N GLU A 495 5.14 13.34 0.37
CA GLU A 495 5.11 13.68 -1.05
C GLU A 495 4.14 14.83 -1.33
N CYS A 496 2.91 14.76 -0.79
CA CYS A 496 1.92 15.82 -0.86
C CYS A 496 2.45 17.14 -0.26
N LEU A 497 3.09 17.05 0.91
CA LEU A 497 3.73 18.18 1.56
C LEU A 497 4.85 18.76 0.69
N SER A 498 5.68 17.94 0.04
CA SER A 498 6.77 18.45 -0.81
C SER A 498 6.25 19.32 -1.96
N GLY A 499 5.10 19.00 -2.54
CA GLY A 499 4.43 19.85 -3.52
C GLY A 499 4.03 21.21 -2.93
N PHE A 500 3.33 21.24 -1.79
CA PHE A 500 2.87 22.49 -1.17
C PHE A 500 3.99 23.38 -0.61
N LEU A 501 5.12 22.81 -0.17
CA LEU A 501 6.27 23.60 0.31
C LEU A 501 7.06 24.34 -0.79
N LEU A 502 6.62 24.25 -2.05
CA LEU A 502 7.11 25.11 -3.13
C LEU A 502 6.65 26.58 -3.00
N GLU A 503 5.53 26.85 -2.33
CA GLU A 503 5.06 28.22 -2.05
C GLU A 503 5.54 28.73 -0.66
N ASP A 504 5.75 30.04 -0.52
CA ASP A 504 6.23 30.64 0.74
C ASP A 504 5.28 30.42 1.91
N ILE A 505 3.97 30.55 1.69
CA ILE A 505 2.92 30.30 2.71
C ILE A 505 3.05 28.88 3.28
N GLY A 506 3.37 27.90 2.44
CA GLY A 506 3.61 26.52 2.83
C GLY A 506 4.83 26.40 3.74
N ARG A 507 5.96 26.99 3.33
CA ARG A 507 7.21 26.99 4.12
C ARG A 507 7.04 27.65 5.48
N SER A 508 6.45 28.85 5.52
CA SER A 508 6.20 29.58 6.77
C SER A 508 5.28 28.81 7.72
N SER A 509 4.19 28.24 7.19
CA SER A 509 3.26 27.40 7.98
C SER A 509 3.95 26.15 8.53
N PHE A 510 4.70 25.43 7.70
CA PHE A 510 5.43 24.23 8.11
C PHE A 510 6.47 24.51 9.21
N GLN A 511 7.17 25.65 9.11
CA GLN A 511 8.13 26.07 10.12
C GLN A 511 7.44 26.47 11.43
N ALA A 512 6.34 27.23 11.37
CA ALA A 512 5.54 27.62 12.54
C ALA A 512 4.94 26.41 13.27
N LEU A 513 4.55 25.36 12.53
CA LEU A 513 3.97 24.13 13.06
C LEU A 513 5.02 23.09 13.54
N GLY A 514 6.30 23.46 13.62
CA GLY A 514 7.37 22.57 14.10
C GLY A 514 7.74 21.43 13.14
N GLY A 515 7.47 21.61 11.84
CA GLY A 515 7.67 20.59 10.81
C GLY A 515 9.12 20.11 10.67
N THR A 516 10.09 20.99 10.94
CA THR A 516 11.52 20.65 10.93
C THR A 516 11.86 19.57 11.94
N GLN A 517 11.35 19.67 13.17
CA GLN A 517 11.53 18.67 14.22
C GLN A 517 10.87 17.35 13.84
N LYS A 518 9.65 17.41 13.28
CA LYS A 518 8.88 16.24 12.84
C LYS A 518 9.56 15.48 11.69
N LEU A 519 10.16 16.21 10.75
CA LEU A 519 10.95 15.66 9.66
C LEU A 519 12.24 14.98 10.18
N ILE A 520 12.88 15.54 11.21
CA ILE A 520 13.99 14.89 11.92
C ILE A 520 13.51 13.62 12.66
N GLY A 521 12.28 13.60 13.17
CA GLY A 521 11.61 12.39 13.67
C GLY A 521 11.49 11.30 12.60
N CYS A 522 11.05 11.67 11.38
CA CYS A 522 10.93 10.74 10.26
C CYS A 522 12.29 10.16 9.81
N LEU A 523 13.35 10.98 9.80
CA LEU A 523 14.72 10.52 9.54
C LEU A 523 15.21 9.50 10.59
N LYS A 524 14.75 9.60 11.84
CA LYS A 524 15.06 8.67 12.95
C LYS A 524 14.21 7.40 12.95
N ASN A 525 13.19 7.31 12.10
CA ASN A 525 12.24 6.21 12.09
C ASN A 525 12.91 4.87 11.69
N ARG A 526 12.41 3.74 12.20
CA ARG A 526 12.90 2.38 11.87
C ARG A 526 12.71 1.99 10.41
N TYR A 527 11.67 2.49 9.74
CA TYR A 527 11.35 2.12 8.36
C TYR A 527 12.24 2.84 7.35
N ALA A 528 13.00 2.07 6.56
CA ALA A 528 13.92 2.58 5.54
C ALA A 528 13.24 3.49 4.51
N SER A 529 12.01 3.16 4.09
CA SER A 529 11.21 3.95 3.16
C SER A 529 10.84 5.34 3.72
N LEU A 530 10.49 5.45 5.02
CA LEU A 530 10.23 6.74 5.66
C LEU A 530 11.51 7.58 5.77
N ARG A 531 12.65 6.96 6.12
CA ARG A 531 13.95 7.65 6.12
C ARG A 531 14.33 8.18 4.73
N GLN A 532 14.06 7.40 3.68
CA GLN A 532 14.32 7.79 2.29
C GLN A 532 13.47 8.99 1.86
N TRP A 533 12.15 8.96 2.12
CA TRP A 533 11.27 10.08 1.79
C TRP A 533 11.54 11.33 2.63
N ALA A 534 11.87 11.17 3.91
CA ALA A 534 12.33 12.28 4.74
C ALA A 534 13.63 12.91 4.21
N ALA A 535 14.60 12.11 3.77
CA ALA A 535 15.84 12.60 3.16
C ALA A 535 15.59 13.31 1.81
N LEU A 536 14.66 12.81 0.98
CA LEU A 536 14.22 13.50 -0.23
C LEU A 536 13.61 14.88 0.09
N LEU A 537 12.71 14.95 1.06
CA LEU A 537 12.09 16.22 1.46
C LEU A 537 13.12 17.21 2.03
N VAL A 538 14.09 16.75 2.84
CA VAL A 538 15.22 17.59 3.28
C VAL A 538 16.05 18.09 2.08
N THR A 539 16.31 17.25 1.08
CA THR A 539 17.05 17.62 -0.13
C THR A 539 16.36 18.76 -0.87
N GLN A 540 15.03 18.68 -1.05
CA GLN A 540 14.23 19.71 -1.70
C GLN A 540 14.17 20.99 -0.85
N MET A 541 13.84 20.87 0.44
CA MET A 541 13.69 22.00 1.36
C MET A 541 14.99 22.76 1.64
N SER A 542 16.15 22.14 1.41
CA SER A 542 17.46 22.78 1.55
C SER A 542 17.68 23.96 0.60
N GLN A 543 16.81 24.18 -0.39
CA GLN A 543 16.84 25.39 -1.21
C GLN A 543 16.46 26.66 -0.43
N ASN A 544 15.73 26.52 0.69
CA ASN A 544 15.38 27.62 1.58
C ASN A 544 16.34 27.68 2.78
N LEU A 545 16.96 28.85 2.99
CA LEU A 545 17.97 29.03 4.03
C LEU A 545 17.38 28.94 5.46
N ASP A 546 16.16 29.42 5.68
CA ASP A 546 15.52 29.39 7.00
C ASP A 546 15.24 27.97 7.49
N PHE A 547 14.78 27.10 6.59
CA PHE A 547 14.68 25.67 6.84
C PHE A 547 16.03 25.06 7.20
N VAL A 548 17.09 25.38 6.44
CA VAL A 548 18.44 24.85 6.72
C VAL A 548 18.95 25.34 8.07
N LYS A 549 18.77 26.64 8.39
CA LYS A 549 19.06 27.21 9.71
C LYS A 549 18.29 26.46 10.80
N ALA A 550 16.97 26.29 10.68
CA ALA A 550 16.17 25.56 11.65
C ALA A 550 16.61 24.08 11.79
N PHE A 551 16.91 23.39 10.70
CA PHE A 551 17.34 21.99 10.69
C PHE A 551 18.70 21.78 11.37
N ILE A 552 19.59 22.78 11.26
CA ILE A 552 20.86 22.84 11.98
C ILE A 552 20.64 23.10 13.48
N ARG A 553 19.80 24.09 13.85
CA ARG A 553 19.43 24.38 15.26
C ARG A 553 18.84 23.16 15.96
N HIS A 554 17.96 22.40 15.31
CA HIS A 554 17.38 21.16 15.82
C HIS A 554 18.29 19.93 15.69
N HIS A 555 19.58 20.13 15.38
CA HIS A 555 20.62 19.09 15.30
C HIS A 555 20.36 17.99 14.25
N GLY A 556 19.51 18.23 13.26
CA GLY A 556 19.19 17.28 12.19
C GLY A 556 20.43 16.92 11.37
N LEU A 557 21.17 17.93 10.90
CA LEU A 557 22.39 17.74 10.12
C LEU A 557 23.44 16.92 10.90
N LYS A 558 23.65 17.26 12.17
CA LYS A 558 24.56 16.51 13.05
C LYS A 558 24.14 15.04 13.15
N TRP A 559 22.86 14.78 13.43
CA TRP A 559 22.37 13.42 13.58
C TRP A 559 22.54 12.61 12.29
N MET A 560 22.31 13.20 11.10
CA MET A 560 22.56 12.54 9.81
C MET A 560 24.04 12.21 9.57
N ILE A 561 24.97 13.02 10.09
CA ILE A 561 26.42 12.82 10.01
C ILE A 561 26.92 11.81 11.04
N ASP A 562 26.35 11.79 12.24
CA ASP A 562 26.66 10.81 13.28
C ASP A 562 26.14 9.40 12.88
N LYS A 563 25.09 9.34 12.05
CA LYS A 563 24.42 8.12 11.56
C LYS A 563 24.68 7.79 10.09
N LYS A 564 25.96 7.79 9.69
CA LYS A 564 26.40 7.52 8.30
C LYS A 564 25.94 6.17 7.77
N GLU A 565 25.76 5.17 8.64
CA GLU A 565 25.28 3.84 8.28
C GLU A 565 23.89 3.85 7.63
N MET A 566 23.05 4.87 7.91
CA MET A 566 21.69 4.96 7.39
C MET A 566 21.63 5.13 5.86
N ARG A 567 22.71 5.62 5.22
CA ARG A 567 22.81 5.77 3.76
C ARG A 567 22.58 4.46 2.99
N TYR A 568 22.94 3.32 3.58
CA TYR A 568 22.72 2.00 2.97
C TYR A 568 21.23 1.61 2.94
N SER A 569 20.39 2.33 3.70
CA SER A 569 18.93 2.14 3.76
C SER A 569 18.12 3.30 3.16
N ALA A 570 18.77 4.42 2.86
CA ALA A 570 18.16 5.64 2.33
C ALA A 570 19.09 6.25 1.26
N PRO A 571 18.93 5.91 -0.03
CA PRO A 571 19.77 6.40 -1.12
C PRO A 571 19.96 7.93 -1.16
N SER A 572 18.95 8.71 -0.78
CA SER A 572 19.01 10.18 -0.80
C SER A 572 19.70 10.80 0.43
N TRP A 573 20.25 10.00 1.35
CA TRP A 573 20.89 10.50 2.58
C TRP A 573 22.09 11.42 2.31
N GLU A 574 22.99 11.00 1.42
CA GLU A 574 24.17 11.81 1.07
C GLU A 574 23.77 13.03 0.23
N SER A 575 22.75 12.91 -0.63
CA SER A 575 22.17 14.02 -1.39
C SER A 575 21.57 15.10 -0.47
N ALA A 576 20.88 14.70 0.60
CA ALA A 576 20.32 15.60 1.59
C ALA A 576 21.41 16.37 2.36
N ILE A 577 22.46 15.66 2.79
CA ILE A 577 23.62 16.28 3.46
C ILE A 577 24.33 17.27 2.51
N GLU A 578 24.55 16.91 1.25
CA GLU A 578 25.19 17.82 0.28
C GLU A 578 24.30 19.01 -0.10
N ALA A 579 22.97 18.84 -0.13
CA ALA A 579 22.04 19.95 -0.34
C ALA A 579 22.09 20.97 0.81
N ILE A 580 22.07 20.50 2.06
CA ILE A 580 22.30 21.34 3.24
C ILE A 580 23.66 22.06 3.15
N PHE A 581 24.71 21.34 2.75
CA PHE A 581 26.05 21.92 2.61
C PHE A 581 26.14 23.01 1.54
N ARG A 582 25.47 22.85 0.40
CA ARG A 582 25.42 23.87 -0.67
C ARG A 582 24.71 25.13 -0.21
N ALA A 583 23.63 24.97 0.58
CA ALA A 583 22.88 26.09 1.13
C ALA A 583 23.58 26.78 2.32
N TYR A 584 24.39 26.03 3.09
CA TYR A 584 25.05 26.55 4.28
C TYR A 584 26.52 26.11 4.37
N LEU A 585 27.35 26.80 3.58
CA LEU A 585 28.79 26.56 3.44
C LEU A 585 29.59 26.58 4.76
N PRO A 586 29.28 27.39 5.79
CA PRO A 586 29.99 27.31 7.07
C PRO A 586 29.92 25.92 7.72
N ALA A 587 28.79 25.21 7.61
CA ALA A 587 28.71 23.82 8.07
C ALA A 587 29.53 22.88 7.18
N LYS A 588 29.48 23.04 5.84
CA LYS A 588 30.30 22.25 4.90
C LYS A 588 31.79 22.34 5.26
N PHE A 589 32.30 23.55 5.47
CA PHE A 589 33.68 23.79 5.89
C PHE A 589 33.97 23.19 7.27
N ALA A 590 33.08 23.37 8.25
CA ALA A 590 33.22 22.84 9.59
C ALA A 590 33.23 21.29 9.67
N ILE A 591 32.81 20.58 8.62
CA ILE A 591 32.77 19.09 8.58
C ILE A 591 33.83 18.51 7.65
N LYS A 592 33.99 19.11 6.46
CA LYS A 592 34.94 18.62 5.44
C LYS A 592 36.34 19.22 5.58
N GLY A 593 36.52 20.27 6.39
CA GLY A 593 37.75 21.05 6.51
C GLY A 593 38.10 21.86 5.23
N ARG A 594 37.21 21.87 4.24
CA ARG A 594 37.43 22.46 2.92
C ARG A 594 36.11 22.77 2.22
N LEU A 595 36.16 23.72 1.30
CA LEU A 595 35.15 23.95 0.27
C LEU A 595 35.62 23.34 -1.07
N ASP A 596 34.69 23.07 -1.97
CA ASP A 596 34.92 22.60 -3.34
C ASP A 596 34.92 23.78 -4.34
N MET A 597 35.41 23.58 -5.57
CA MET A 597 35.55 24.65 -6.59
C MET A 597 34.23 25.29 -7.07
N HIS A 598 33.08 24.75 -6.65
CA HIS A 598 31.74 25.23 -7.00
C HIS A 598 31.01 25.85 -5.79
N ASP A 599 31.66 25.93 -4.63
CA ASP A 599 31.11 26.56 -3.44
C ASP A 599 31.40 28.07 -3.47
N PHE A 600 30.36 28.88 -3.63
CA PHE A 600 30.48 30.34 -3.67
C PHE A 600 30.05 30.93 -2.33
N THR A 601 31.00 31.42 -1.54
CA THR A 601 30.73 32.11 -0.28
C THR A 601 30.00 33.42 -0.54
N GLN A 602 28.76 33.52 -0.06
CA GLN A 602 27.99 34.76 0.00
C GLN A 602 28.44 35.61 1.20
N GLU A 603 27.80 36.76 1.41
CA GLU A 603 28.11 37.68 2.52
C GLU A 603 28.01 36.99 3.89
N GLY A 604 28.95 37.28 4.79
CA GLY A 604 28.92 36.76 6.18
C GLY A 604 29.39 35.32 6.38
N PHE A 605 30.29 34.79 5.53
CA PHE A 605 30.90 33.48 5.79
C PHE A 605 31.73 33.51 7.09
N PHE A 606 31.68 32.46 7.91
CA PHE A 606 32.45 32.40 9.15
C PHE A 606 33.06 31.02 9.41
N VAL A 607 34.12 30.99 10.22
CA VAL A 607 34.87 29.81 10.63
C VAL A 607 35.06 29.81 12.14
N LEU A 608 34.85 28.64 12.75
CA LEU A 608 35.13 28.39 14.16
C LEU A 608 36.44 27.63 14.31
N ARG A 609 37.35 28.10 15.18
CA ARG A 609 38.63 27.42 15.45
C ARG A 609 38.47 26.03 16.09
N HIS A 610 37.36 25.80 16.78
CA HIS A 610 37.09 24.55 17.49
C HIS A 610 35.73 23.97 17.10
N HIS A 611 35.76 22.76 16.51
CA HIS A 611 34.58 21.94 16.31
C HIS A 611 34.07 21.41 17.66
N LYS A 612 33.26 22.20 18.38
CA LYS A 612 32.35 21.62 19.38
C LYS A 612 31.40 20.66 18.67
N LYS A 613 30.83 19.69 19.38
CA LYS A 613 29.93 18.66 18.83
C LYS A 613 28.55 19.21 18.37
N THR A 614 28.45 20.47 17.97
CA THR A 614 27.23 21.20 17.61
C THR A 614 27.58 22.21 16.52
N PHE A 615 26.84 22.20 15.43
CA PHE A 615 26.91 23.25 14.42
C PHE A 615 26.18 24.47 14.94
N PHE A 616 26.84 25.63 14.90
CA PHE A 616 26.26 26.90 15.27
C PHE A 616 25.89 27.70 14.03
N ILE A 617 24.94 28.61 14.18
CA ILE A 617 24.58 29.59 13.17
C ILE A 617 25.22 30.92 13.53
N LEU A 618 25.57 31.73 12.53
CA LEU A 618 26.19 33.03 12.80
C LEU A 618 25.32 33.88 13.73
N ASP A 619 24.02 33.99 13.44
CA ASP A 619 23.01 34.65 14.27
C ASP A 619 23.15 34.20 15.75
N ASP A 620 23.09 32.88 16.01
CA ASP A 620 23.18 32.30 17.34
C ASP A 620 24.53 32.60 18.04
N LEU A 621 25.62 32.68 17.27
CA LEU A 621 26.96 32.98 17.80
C LEU A 621 27.12 34.45 18.20
N LEU A 622 26.43 35.37 17.52
CA LEU A 622 26.47 36.80 17.80
C LEU A 622 25.66 37.16 19.06
N GLU A 623 24.65 36.36 19.41
CA GLU A 623 23.92 36.48 20.68
C GLU A 623 24.72 35.95 21.90
N VAL A 624 25.67 35.05 21.68
CA VAL A 624 26.55 34.53 22.75
C VAL A 624 27.67 35.52 23.03
N ARG A 625 27.91 35.85 24.31
CA ARG A 625 29.07 36.66 24.72
C ARG A 625 30.36 36.04 24.20
N ALA A 626 31.04 36.76 23.30
CA ALA A 626 32.31 36.34 22.71
C ALA A 626 33.34 36.03 23.80
N SER A 627 33.99 34.87 23.69
CA SER A 627 35.05 34.44 24.60
C SER A 627 36.38 34.35 23.86
N PRO A 628 37.48 34.89 24.41
CA PRO A 628 38.82 34.73 23.83
C PRO A 628 39.24 33.26 23.61
N ALA A 629 38.64 32.32 24.36
CA ALA A 629 38.89 30.88 24.20
C ALA A 629 38.20 30.25 22.96
N TYR A 630 37.24 30.94 22.35
CA TYR A 630 36.49 30.44 21.18
C TYR A 630 36.35 31.54 20.11
N PRO A 631 37.44 31.93 19.44
CA PRO A 631 37.40 32.93 18.39
C PRO A 631 36.53 32.46 17.20
N VAL A 632 35.64 33.36 16.78
CA VAL A 632 34.85 33.25 15.55
C VAL A 632 35.50 34.15 14.51
N TYR A 633 35.97 33.58 13.41
CA TYR A 633 36.50 34.35 12.29
C TYR A 633 35.37 34.62 11.30
N VAL A 634 34.99 35.88 11.10
CA VAL A 634 33.94 36.28 10.15
C VAL A 634 34.59 36.98 8.96
N ALA A 635 34.28 36.52 7.76
CA ALA A 635 34.66 37.13 6.50
C ALA A 635 33.47 37.93 5.94
N ASN A 636 33.55 39.25 6.06
CA ASN A 636 32.60 40.16 5.45
C ASN A 636 33.08 40.51 4.03
N PHE A 637 32.22 40.37 3.01
CA PHE A 637 32.57 40.55 1.60
C PHE A 637 31.88 41.76 0.95
N ILE A 638 31.23 42.63 1.75
CA ILE A 638 30.58 43.84 1.26
C ILE A 638 31.61 44.79 0.65
N MET A 639 31.65 44.88 -0.68
CA MET A 639 32.34 45.98 -1.36
C MET A 639 31.58 47.28 -1.11
N GLY A 640 32.20 48.20 -0.38
CA GLY A 640 31.68 49.56 -0.23
C GLY A 640 31.49 50.23 -1.60
N ALA A 641 30.40 50.99 -1.75
CA ALA A 641 30.06 51.61 -3.02
C ALA A 641 31.05 52.73 -3.40
N SER A 642 31.79 52.49 -4.49
CA SER A 642 32.67 53.42 -5.23
C SER A 642 33.90 53.96 -4.49
N PRO A 643 35.11 53.90 -5.09
CA PRO A 643 36.28 54.57 -4.54
C PRO A 643 36.12 56.09 -4.62
N CYS A 644 36.62 56.80 -3.61
CA CYS A 644 36.82 58.24 -3.66
C CYS A 644 37.73 58.63 -4.84
N ASN A 645 37.27 59.58 -5.66
CA ASN A 645 38.08 60.17 -6.73
C ASN A 645 39.27 60.92 -6.13
N PHE A 646 40.45 60.30 -6.13
CA PHE A 646 41.72 61.02 -6.12
C PHE A 646 41.94 61.61 -7.52
N ASP A 647 41.45 62.83 -7.73
CA ASP A 647 41.74 63.61 -8.93
C ASP A 647 42.99 64.47 -8.67
N ASP A 648 44.16 63.95 -9.05
CA ASP A 648 45.41 64.70 -9.06
C ASP A 648 45.36 65.78 -10.15
N ARG A 649 44.97 67.00 -9.78
CA ARG A 649 45.26 68.22 -10.56
C ARG A 649 45.75 69.35 -9.68
N ALA A 650 47.06 69.58 -9.75
CA ALA A 650 47.68 70.78 -9.20
C ALA A 650 47.23 72.03 -9.97
N THR A 651 46.62 73.01 -9.28
CA THR A 651 46.85 74.44 -9.58
C THR A 651 46.60 75.31 -8.35
N GLU A 652 47.67 75.96 -7.89
CA GLU A 652 47.77 77.27 -7.25
C GLU A 652 46.69 77.83 -6.29
N SER A 653 47.20 78.34 -5.15
CA SER A 653 46.81 79.64 -4.57
C SER A 653 45.36 79.86 -4.13
N SER A 654 45.10 79.73 -2.82
CA SER A 654 45.17 80.88 -1.88
C SER A 654 44.50 80.56 -0.54
N TYR A 655 45.02 81.15 0.54
CA TYR A 655 44.30 81.26 1.81
C TYR A 655 43.09 82.19 1.63
N PRO A 656 42.01 81.99 2.39
CA PRO A 656 41.82 82.93 3.49
C PRO A 656 41.46 82.27 4.83
N SER A 657 41.83 82.96 5.89
CA SER A 657 41.57 82.58 7.28
C SER A 657 40.18 83.03 7.77
N THR A 658 39.91 82.64 9.02
CA THR A 658 39.09 83.31 10.04
C THR A 658 37.56 83.19 10.02
N LYS A 659 37.07 82.60 11.14
CA LYS A 659 35.95 83.06 12.01
C LYS A 659 34.54 82.94 11.44
N LEU A 660 33.48 82.81 12.23
CA LEU A 660 33.11 82.34 13.58
C LEU A 660 31.58 82.64 13.65
N ASP A 661 30.91 82.22 14.72
CA ASP A 661 29.61 82.73 15.20
C ASP A 661 28.32 82.40 14.38
N ASP A 662 27.68 81.31 14.80
CA ASP A 662 26.40 81.26 15.52
C ASP A 662 25.13 82.08 15.14
N GLU A 663 24.01 81.46 15.53
CA GLU A 663 22.66 81.99 15.84
C GLU A 663 21.51 82.00 14.79
N LYS A 664 20.59 81.05 15.03
CA LYS A 664 19.12 81.19 15.19
C LYS A 664 18.18 81.38 13.98
N GLU A 665 17.37 80.32 13.81
CA GLU A 665 15.90 80.32 13.73
C GLU A 665 15.15 81.50 13.06
N LYS A 666 14.37 81.19 12.02
CA LYS A 666 12.92 81.47 12.06
C LYS A 666 12.07 80.64 11.11
N LYS A 667 10.76 80.72 11.38
CA LYS A 667 9.66 79.83 10.99
C LYS A 667 8.97 80.14 9.66
N ASP A 668 8.34 79.08 9.13
CA ASP A 668 7.02 79.00 8.48
C ASP A 668 6.66 79.94 7.32
N SER A 669 6.61 79.37 6.10
CA SER A 669 5.43 79.49 5.23
C SER A 669 5.43 78.37 4.19
N GLY A 670 4.38 77.53 4.14
CA GLY A 670 4.26 76.48 3.13
C GLY A 670 3.51 76.94 1.87
N THR A 671 3.69 76.21 0.76
CA THR A 671 2.60 75.55 -0.01
C THR A 671 3.24 74.61 -1.06
N TRP A 672 2.52 73.55 -1.43
CA TRP A 672 2.95 72.43 -2.27
C TRP A 672 3.56 72.76 -3.65
N SER A 673 4.54 71.95 -4.07
CA SER A 673 4.37 71.00 -5.19
C SER A 673 5.54 69.99 -5.24
N GLY A 674 5.37 68.82 -5.87
CA GLY A 674 6.50 67.95 -6.28
C GLY A 674 6.68 66.63 -5.53
N SER A 675 5.87 65.64 -5.91
CA SER A 675 6.17 64.20 -6.00
C SER A 675 7.42 63.62 -5.30
N ARG A 676 7.20 62.69 -4.35
CA ARG A 676 8.16 61.63 -4.00
C ARG A 676 7.47 60.26 -4.01
N PRO A 677 8.13 59.19 -4.46
CA PRO A 677 7.55 57.85 -4.46
C PRO A 677 7.41 57.31 -3.03
N TYR A 678 6.30 56.61 -2.75
CA TYR A 678 6.12 55.83 -1.54
C TYR A 678 7.12 54.68 -1.51
N SER A 679 8.04 54.71 -0.55
CA SER A 679 8.72 53.49 -0.11
C SER A 679 7.77 52.76 0.84
N HIS A 680 7.24 51.62 0.39
CA HIS A 680 6.61 50.67 1.30
C HIS A 680 7.68 50.19 2.30
N LYS A 681 7.42 50.41 3.59
CA LYS A 681 8.02 49.58 4.63
C LYS A 681 7.40 48.19 4.52
N THR A 682 8.17 47.22 4.06
CA THR A 682 7.89 45.80 4.33
C THR A 682 8.48 45.45 5.69
N ASP A 683 7.68 44.87 6.57
CA ASP A 683 8.15 44.35 7.86
C ASP A 683 9.04 43.13 7.62
N GLY A 684 10.36 43.38 7.53
CA GLY A 684 11.42 42.37 7.47
C GLY A 684 12.28 42.45 8.73
N THR A 685 11.70 42.13 9.88
CA THR A 685 12.36 42.22 11.19
C THR A 685 13.28 41.02 11.45
N GLY A 686 14.59 41.21 11.28
CA GLY A 686 15.62 40.25 11.72
C GLY A 686 16.93 40.37 10.95
N ASP A 687 16.87 40.16 9.63
CA ASP A 687 18.02 39.81 8.78
C ASP A 687 19.05 40.93 8.49
N ARG A 688 18.96 42.10 9.13
CA ARG A 688 19.90 43.23 8.93
C ARG A 688 20.62 43.72 10.19
N ALA A 689 20.23 43.29 11.38
CA ALA A 689 20.85 43.79 12.62
C ALA A 689 22.36 43.48 12.72
N TYR A 690 22.80 42.32 12.21
CA TYR A 690 24.23 41.97 12.17
C TYR A 690 24.99 42.74 11.08
N LEU A 691 24.33 43.08 9.95
CA LEU A 691 24.92 43.93 8.91
C LEU A 691 25.20 45.33 9.46
N ASP A 692 24.30 45.92 10.25
CA ASP A 692 24.57 47.21 10.90
C ASP A 692 25.75 47.12 11.91
N THR A 693 25.88 45.98 12.60
CA THR A 693 26.98 45.73 13.55
C THR A 693 28.34 45.56 12.87
N PHE A 694 28.39 44.92 11.69
CA PHE A 694 29.63 44.65 10.94
C PHE A 694 29.93 45.65 9.81
N ALA A 695 28.96 46.42 9.33
CA ALA A 695 29.18 47.53 8.39
C ALA A 695 29.77 48.77 9.10
N ALA A 696 29.68 48.82 10.43
CA ALA A 696 30.41 49.77 11.27
C ALA A 696 31.90 49.40 11.43
N CYS A 697 32.29 48.14 11.19
CA CYS A 697 33.70 47.78 11.07
C CYS A 697 34.23 48.28 9.72
N PRO A 698 35.34 49.03 9.67
CA PRO A 698 35.93 49.43 8.39
C PRO A 698 36.25 48.21 7.54
N ASN A 699 35.76 48.20 6.30
CA ASN A 699 36.35 47.38 5.25
C ASN A 699 37.85 47.70 5.19
N ASP A 700 38.71 46.69 4.99
CA ASP A 700 40.13 46.91 4.73
C ASP A 700 40.26 47.87 3.53
N PRO A 701 40.72 49.13 3.74
CA PRO A 701 40.75 50.14 2.69
C PRO A 701 41.79 49.82 1.61
N TYR A 702 42.74 48.93 1.94
CA TYR A 702 43.78 48.46 1.03
C TYR A 702 43.39 47.16 0.31
N LEU A 703 42.32 46.45 0.70
CA LEU A 703 41.86 45.24 0.02
C LEU A 703 41.63 45.43 -1.50
N PRO A 704 41.02 46.52 -1.99
CA PRO A 704 40.94 46.79 -3.43
C PRO A 704 42.32 46.99 -4.07
N GLU A 705 43.29 47.57 -3.34
CA GLU A 705 44.66 47.74 -3.81
C GLU A 705 45.42 46.41 -3.85
N TYR A 706 45.32 45.59 -2.80
CA TYR A 706 45.86 44.24 -2.74
C TYR A 706 45.28 43.36 -3.85
N LEU A 707 43.96 43.36 -4.06
CA LEU A 707 43.32 42.66 -5.16
C LEU A 707 43.82 43.15 -6.53
N ASN A 708 44.06 44.45 -6.71
CA ASN A 708 44.63 45.01 -7.94
C ASN A 708 46.14 44.73 -8.12
N LYS A 709 46.92 44.67 -7.04
CA LYS A 709 48.33 44.21 -7.05
C LYS A 709 48.41 42.73 -7.40
N LEU A 710 47.62 41.89 -6.74
CA LEU A 710 47.46 40.46 -7.02
C LEU A 710 47.02 40.23 -8.48
N ARG A 711 46.00 40.94 -8.97
CA ARG A 711 45.54 40.85 -10.35
C ARG A 711 46.65 41.19 -11.34
N ARG A 712 47.44 42.23 -11.09
CA ARG A 712 48.64 42.57 -11.89
C ARG A 712 49.75 41.51 -11.79
N LYS A 713 50.00 40.92 -10.61
CA LYS A 713 51.00 39.86 -10.41
C LYS A 713 50.58 38.58 -11.16
N LEU A 714 49.33 38.16 -11.04
CA LEU A 714 48.74 37.05 -11.81
C LEU A 714 48.77 37.28 -13.34
N LEU A 715 48.50 38.51 -13.80
CA LEU A 715 48.55 38.87 -15.23
C LEU A 715 49.97 38.87 -15.82
N ARG A 716 50.99 39.21 -15.01
CA ARG A 716 52.40 39.17 -15.45
C ARG A 716 52.98 37.76 -15.39
N ASP A 717 52.68 37.03 -14.32
CA ASP A 717 53.37 35.78 -13.97
C ASP A 717 52.62 34.53 -14.48
N THR A 718 51.46 34.69 -15.14
CA THR A 718 50.82 33.64 -15.95
C THR A 718 50.78 34.05 -17.42
N ASP A 719 51.68 33.47 -18.20
CA ASP A 719 52.14 33.93 -19.52
C ASP A 719 51.11 33.69 -20.65
N ILE A 720 49.97 34.39 -20.58
CA ILE A 720 48.85 34.27 -21.54
C ILE A 720 48.30 35.67 -21.87
N CYS A 721 48.32 36.00 -23.16
CA CYS A 721 47.81 37.28 -23.68
C CYS A 721 46.27 37.31 -23.65
N PHE A 722 45.67 38.17 -22.80
CA PHE A 722 44.22 38.27 -22.64
C PHE A 722 43.60 39.37 -23.51
N ARG A 723 42.59 39.00 -24.31
CA ARG A 723 41.58 39.90 -24.89
C ARG A 723 40.14 39.38 -24.69
N ASP A 724 39.93 38.54 -23.68
CA ASP A 724 38.66 37.93 -23.32
C ASP A 724 38.20 38.41 -21.93
N PRO A 725 36.94 38.89 -21.76
CA PRO A 725 36.42 39.29 -20.45
C PRO A 725 36.35 38.18 -19.40
N GLN A 726 36.37 36.90 -19.78
CA GLN A 726 36.16 35.75 -18.86
C GLN A 726 37.46 35.25 -18.21
N TRP A 727 38.20 36.14 -17.52
CA TRP A 727 39.47 35.83 -16.83
C TRP A 727 39.35 34.79 -15.68
N LEU A 728 38.12 34.54 -15.22
CA LEU A 728 37.74 33.50 -14.25
C LEU A 728 37.65 32.08 -14.82
N SER A 729 37.84 31.90 -16.13
CA SER A 729 37.93 30.57 -16.75
C SER A 729 39.05 29.73 -16.11
N ILE A 730 38.64 28.68 -15.39
CA ILE A 730 39.54 27.83 -14.58
C ILE A 730 40.34 26.91 -15.50
N HIS A 731 41.38 27.43 -16.16
CA HIS A 731 42.24 26.61 -16.99
C HIS A 731 43.08 25.68 -16.09
N PRO A 732 42.92 24.34 -16.14
CA PRO A 732 43.43 23.48 -15.08
C PRO A 732 44.96 23.58 -14.91
N ARG A 733 45.72 23.70 -16.00
CA ARG A 733 47.19 23.83 -15.96
C ARG A 733 47.67 25.02 -15.12
N LEU A 734 46.88 26.10 -15.03
CA LEU A 734 47.26 27.33 -14.34
C LEU A 734 46.94 27.32 -12.84
N ILE A 735 46.06 26.44 -12.34
CA ILE A 735 45.62 26.47 -10.92
C ILE A 735 46.82 26.40 -9.96
N ARG A 736 47.80 25.52 -10.22
CA ARG A 736 49.01 25.37 -9.38
C ARG A 736 49.86 26.64 -9.36
N GLN A 737 50.06 27.26 -10.53
CA GLN A 737 50.85 28.47 -10.69
C GLN A 737 50.13 29.69 -10.08
N ARG A 738 48.82 29.84 -10.30
CA ARG A 738 47.99 30.89 -9.69
C ARG A 738 47.91 30.74 -8.18
N ALA A 739 47.77 29.52 -7.65
CA ALA A 739 47.84 29.25 -6.21
C ALA A 739 49.23 29.59 -5.64
N GLN A 740 50.31 29.31 -6.38
CA GLN A 740 51.67 29.72 -6.00
C GLN A 740 51.86 31.23 -5.97
N ILE A 741 51.38 31.95 -6.99
CA ILE A 741 51.45 33.41 -7.06
C ILE A 741 50.59 34.04 -5.96
N LEU A 742 49.38 33.54 -5.73
CA LEU A 742 48.48 33.98 -4.67
C LEU A 742 49.09 33.74 -3.29
N ALA A 743 49.64 32.54 -3.03
CA ALA A 743 50.25 32.20 -1.76
C ALA A 743 51.48 33.04 -1.45
N ARG A 744 52.33 33.27 -2.45
CA ARG A 744 53.44 34.22 -2.34
C ARG A 744 52.94 35.63 -2.11
N PHE A 745 51.95 36.10 -2.86
CA PHE A 745 51.36 37.41 -2.64
C PHE A 745 50.77 37.60 -1.23
N VAL A 746 50.06 36.60 -0.71
CA VAL A 746 49.51 36.62 0.65
C VAL A 746 50.62 36.54 1.71
N ALA A 747 51.69 35.78 1.47
CA ALA A 747 52.86 35.80 2.34
C ALA A 747 53.57 37.17 2.27
N ASP A 748 53.88 37.67 1.07
CA ASP A 748 54.59 38.93 0.83
C ASP A 748 53.85 40.16 1.40
N GLU A 749 52.50 40.18 1.38
CA GLU A 749 51.70 41.36 1.79
C GLU A 749 50.92 41.15 3.10
N MET A 750 50.82 39.92 3.64
CA MET A 750 50.17 39.64 4.94
C MET A 750 51.03 38.84 5.94
N SER A 751 52.28 38.49 5.62
CA SER A 751 53.27 38.36 6.69
C SER A 751 53.53 39.76 7.25
N GLY A 752 53.54 39.89 8.58
CA GLY A 752 53.88 41.15 9.23
C GLY A 752 55.30 41.59 8.85
N PRO A 753 55.64 42.88 9.02
CA PRO A 753 56.93 43.42 8.56
C PRO A 753 58.12 42.61 9.08
N ASP A 754 58.99 42.23 8.15
CA ASP A 754 60.28 41.56 8.41
C ASP A 754 61.09 42.40 9.41
N PRO A 755 61.77 41.81 10.42
CA PRO A 755 62.16 42.54 11.62
C PRO A 755 63.32 43.55 11.45
N ASP A 756 63.91 43.69 10.26
CA ASP A 756 64.99 44.63 9.96
C ASP A 756 64.88 45.21 8.52
N PRO A 757 64.87 46.55 8.29
CA PRO A 757 64.69 47.64 9.27
C PRO A 757 63.75 48.79 8.83
N VAL A 758 63.39 49.63 9.81
CA VAL A 758 62.71 50.94 9.70
C VAL A 758 61.26 50.92 9.17
N CYS A 759 60.37 50.30 9.94
CA CYS A 759 58.96 50.66 9.93
C CYS A 759 58.79 52.12 10.39
N LYS A 760 58.19 52.97 9.54
CA LYS A 760 57.65 54.28 9.93
C LYS A 760 56.13 54.21 9.89
N ASP A 761 55.51 53.69 10.94
CA ASP A 761 54.13 54.03 11.23
C ASP A 761 53.78 53.95 12.72
N HIS A 762 53.22 55.04 13.22
CA HIS A 762 52.96 55.36 14.62
C HIS A 762 51.94 54.41 15.31
N TYR A 763 51.11 53.73 14.52
CA TYR A 763 49.98 52.94 14.99
C TYR A 763 50.36 51.60 15.64
N LEU A 764 51.47 50.98 15.23
CA LEU A 764 51.93 49.72 15.84
C LEU A 764 52.48 49.93 17.25
N GLU A 765 53.12 51.07 17.49
CA GLU A 765 53.71 51.44 18.78
C GLU A 765 52.62 51.67 19.85
N MET A 766 51.49 52.30 19.48
CA MET A 766 50.31 52.38 20.36
C MET A 766 49.77 50.99 20.72
N HIS A 767 49.60 50.10 19.74
CA HIS A 767 48.99 48.79 19.98
C HIS A 767 49.87 47.85 20.82
N ILE A 768 51.20 47.98 20.72
CA ILE A 768 52.14 47.22 21.56
C ILE A 768 52.21 47.78 22.99
N ASN A 769 52.06 49.09 23.17
CA ASN A 769 52.06 49.73 24.48
C ASN A 769 50.79 49.42 25.29
N ASP A 770 49.60 49.35 24.66
CA ASP A 770 48.37 48.93 25.34
C ASP A 770 48.41 47.46 25.85
N VAL A 771 49.31 46.63 25.29
CA VAL A 771 49.48 45.22 25.67
C VAL A 771 50.63 45.02 26.67
N ARG A 772 51.47 46.04 26.90
CA ARG A 772 52.63 46.01 27.80
C ARG A 772 52.56 47.09 28.88
N GLU A 773 51.85 46.77 29.97
CA GLU A 773 52.24 46.94 31.39
C GLU A 773 51.02 47.13 32.34
N PRO A 774 51.07 46.67 33.60
CA PRO A 774 51.53 45.33 33.96
C PRO A 774 50.65 44.64 35.02
N THR A 775 50.59 43.31 34.96
CA THR A 775 50.33 42.49 36.15
C THR A 775 51.60 42.41 37.02
N GLU A 776 51.81 43.37 37.93
CA GLU A 776 52.80 43.23 39.02
C GLU A 776 52.31 43.80 40.36
N SER A 777 51.78 42.93 41.23
CA SER A 777 51.97 42.97 42.69
C SER A 777 51.59 41.60 43.26
N ARG A 778 52.57 40.78 43.65
CA ARG A 778 53.02 40.55 45.04
C ARG A 778 51.98 39.81 45.90
N GLU A 779 52.27 38.56 46.25
CA GLU A 779 52.68 38.15 47.61
C GLU A 779 51.46 38.05 48.58
N THR A 780 51.22 37.01 49.38
CA THR A 780 52.12 35.93 49.87
C THR A 780 51.31 34.77 50.49
N GLN A 781 51.99 33.62 50.64
CA GLN A 781 51.90 32.68 51.77
C GLN A 781 50.69 31.73 52.00
N THR A 782 51.05 30.44 52.01
CA THR A 782 50.83 29.40 53.07
C THR A 782 49.75 28.31 52.96
N SER A 783 50.22 27.10 53.28
CA SER A 783 49.57 25.95 53.94
C SER A 783 48.48 25.10 53.24
N PHE A 784 48.85 23.84 52.94
CA PHE A 784 48.03 22.65 53.26
C PHE A 784 47.69 22.64 54.77
N PRO A 785 46.55 22.07 55.25
CA PRO A 785 45.99 20.78 54.80
C PRO A 785 44.45 20.64 54.70
N TRP A 786 44.01 19.44 54.33
CA TRP A 786 42.66 18.83 54.44
C TRP A 786 42.15 18.73 55.92
N PRO A 787 41.01 18.07 56.25
CA PRO A 787 39.56 18.21 55.91
C PRO A 787 38.71 18.23 57.24
N PRO A 788 37.50 17.62 57.47
CA PRO A 788 36.40 17.08 56.64
C PRO A 788 34.98 17.62 57.08
N PRO A 789 33.81 16.89 57.11
CA PRO A 789 32.57 17.35 56.44
C PRO A 789 31.42 17.75 57.41
N PRO A 790 30.34 16.99 57.77
CA PRO A 790 29.85 15.62 57.44
C PRO A 790 28.41 15.56 56.83
N SER A 791 27.86 14.34 56.68
CA SER A 791 26.42 13.96 56.61
C SER A 791 25.62 14.21 55.31
N LEU A 792 24.49 13.54 54.99
CA LEU A 792 23.85 12.20 55.24
C LEU A 792 22.68 12.08 54.18
N ARG A 793 21.94 10.98 53.89
CA ARG A 793 21.78 9.61 54.45
C ARG A 793 21.21 8.63 53.38
N SER A 794 21.67 7.36 53.38
CA SER A 794 20.93 6.08 53.07
C SER A 794 20.25 5.87 51.69
N SER A 795 20.16 4.66 51.09
CA SER A 795 20.25 3.28 51.65
C SER A 795 20.53 2.17 50.60
N PHE A 796 21.22 1.08 51.02
CA PHE A 796 21.34 -0.32 50.47
C PHE A 796 21.79 -0.54 48.99
N ASN A 797 22.75 -1.43 48.60
CA ASN A 797 23.10 -2.85 48.92
C ASN A 797 22.06 -3.87 48.38
N THR A 798 22.37 -5.08 47.87
CA THR A 798 23.56 -6.00 47.97
C THR A 798 23.56 -6.98 46.75
N GLU A 799 24.72 -7.39 46.19
CA GLU A 799 25.37 -8.74 46.25
C GLU A 799 24.76 -9.95 45.48
N ASP A 800 25.66 -10.65 44.77
CA ASP A 800 25.88 -12.11 44.61
C ASP A 800 25.10 -13.11 43.70
N ILE A 801 25.89 -13.68 42.75
CA ILE A 801 26.18 -15.10 42.36
C ILE A 801 25.02 -16.12 42.06
N PHE A 802 25.34 -17.06 41.13
CA PHE A 802 24.68 -18.33 40.75
C PHE A 802 23.49 -18.16 39.78
N SER A 803 23.45 -18.71 38.55
CA SER A 803 23.62 -20.08 37.99
C SER A 803 22.27 -20.77 37.70
N GLU A 804 22.33 -21.83 36.89
CA GLU A 804 21.26 -22.77 36.49
C GLU A 804 20.48 -22.45 35.20
N ASP A 805 20.14 -23.57 34.54
CA ASP A 805 19.57 -23.71 33.21
C ASP A 805 18.04 -23.88 33.26
N ASP A 806 17.41 -23.83 32.08
CA ASP A 806 16.26 -24.65 31.61
C ASP A 806 15.81 -24.01 30.27
N ASP A 807 16.19 -24.57 29.11
CA ASP A 807 15.45 -25.57 28.32
C ASP A 807 14.01 -25.16 27.93
N GLU A 808 13.49 -25.37 26.72
CA GLU A 808 13.81 -26.34 25.64
C GLU A 808 13.49 -25.63 24.28
N TYR A 809 14.22 -25.78 23.16
CA TYR A 809 14.19 -26.98 22.29
C TYR A 809 15.38 -26.99 21.29
N GLN A 810 16.05 -28.13 21.17
CA GLN A 810 17.13 -28.43 20.21
C GLN A 810 16.58 -29.12 18.93
N PRO A 811 17.28 -29.22 17.76
CA PRO A 811 18.61 -29.86 17.57
C PRO A 811 19.51 -29.22 16.46
N ARG A 812 20.73 -29.66 16.11
CA ARG A 812 21.74 -30.62 16.63
C ARG A 812 23.12 -30.21 16.05
N LYS A 813 24.23 -30.55 16.73
CA LYS A 813 25.56 -30.67 16.10
C LYS A 813 25.84 -32.13 15.73
N SER A 814 26.62 -32.34 14.66
CA SER A 814 27.34 -33.60 14.44
C SER A 814 28.64 -33.38 13.68
N MET A 815 29.77 -33.78 14.30
CA MET A 815 30.93 -34.55 13.75
C MET A 815 31.55 -34.16 12.38
N CYS A 816 32.87 -34.24 12.15
CA CYS A 816 33.93 -34.91 12.92
C CYS A 816 35.34 -34.35 12.63
N ASP A 817 36.25 -34.67 13.55
CA ASP A 817 37.72 -34.72 13.53
C ASP A 817 38.51 -34.54 12.21
N ARG A 818 39.62 -33.78 12.29
CA ARG A 818 40.99 -34.31 12.52
C ARG A 818 42.05 -33.20 12.49
N GLY A 819 42.98 -33.20 13.45
CA GLY A 819 44.31 -32.57 13.28
C GLY A 819 45.36 -33.63 12.93
N PRO A 820 46.68 -33.36 13.08
CA PRO A 820 47.38 -32.07 13.05
C PRO A 820 48.64 -32.10 12.14
N ALA A 821 49.05 -30.97 11.55
CA ALA A 821 50.39 -30.83 10.94
C ALA A 821 50.85 -29.37 10.85
N LYS A 822 52.17 -29.16 10.87
CA LYS A 822 52.84 -27.84 10.82
C LYS A 822 52.95 -27.29 9.40
N SER A 823 52.77 -25.98 9.25
CA SER A 823 53.47 -25.17 8.23
C SER A 823 53.61 -23.72 8.71
N GLU A 824 54.62 -23.03 8.19
CA GLU A 824 55.01 -21.66 8.56
C GLU A 824 54.02 -20.60 8.03
N PRO A 825 53.97 -19.39 8.63
CA PRO A 825 53.06 -18.33 8.18
C PRO A 825 53.48 -17.78 6.81
N PHE A 826 52.78 -18.21 5.76
CA PHE A 826 52.88 -17.56 4.47
C PHE A 826 52.19 -16.19 4.48
N LEU A 827 52.96 -15.16 4.15
CA LEU A 827 52.48 -13.81 3.89
C LEU A 827 51.39 -13.82 2.80
N PHE A 828 50.23 -13.22 3.12
CA PHE A 828 49.39 -12.61 2.10
C PHE A 828 49.75 -11.12 1.97
N PRO A 829 49.70 -10.57 0.74
CA PRO A 829 50.43 -9.36 0.39
C PRO A 829 49.83 -8.10 1.01
N PRO A 830 50.61 -6.99 1.09
CA PRO A 830 50.03 -5.68 1.36
C PRO A 830 48.95 -5.37 0.31
N VAL A 831 47.80 -4.89 0.77
CA VAL A 831 46.74 -4.42 -0.14
C VAL A 831 47.26 -3.19 -0.88
N SER A 832 47.77 -3.43 -2.08
CA SER A 832 48.08 -2.40 -3.05
C SER A 832 46.85 -1.52 -3.29
N ALA A 833 47.02 -0.20 -3.21
CA ALA A 833 46.00 0.76 -3.61
C ALA A 833 45.85 0.80 -5.13
N ALA A 834 45.39 -0.31 -5.72
CA ALA A 834 45.03 -0.42 -7.12
C ALA A 834 43.66 0.25 -7.33
N PHE A 835 43.69 1.46 -7.89
CA PHE A 835 42.48 2.17 -8.30
C PHE A 835 41.70 1.36 -9.34
N SER A 836 40.45 1.01 -9.02
CA SER A 836 39.49 0.52 -10.02
C SER A 836 38.97 1.69 -10.85
N ASN A 837 39.25 1.68 -12.16
CA ASN A 837 38.80 2.72 -13.09
C ASN A 837 37.36 2.47 -13.55
N ALA A 838 36.40 3.23 -13.01
CA ALA A 838 35.04 3.33 -13.56
C ALA A 838 34.39 4.72 -13.35
N TYR A 839 35.20 5.79 -13.34
CA TYR A 839 34.75 7.18 -13.47
C TYR A 839 35.75 7.93 -14.37
N PRO A 840 35.37 9.04 -15.04
CA PRO A 840 36.29 9.84 -15.85
C PRO A 840 37.29 10.60 -14.96
N THR A 841 38.35 9.91 -14.56
CA THR A 841 39.42 10.35 -13.64
C THR A 841 40.29 11.51 -14.15
N ARG A 842 39.96 12.13 -15.28
CA ARG A 842 40.70 13.28 -15.85
C ARG A 842 40.39 14.64 -15.19
N LEU A 843 39.42 14.72 -14.26
CA LEU A 843 39.01 15.98 -13.62
C LEU A 843 39.18 16.04 -12.10
N LEU A 844 39.36 14.91 -11.40
CA LEU A 844 39.70 14.93 -9.96
C LEU A 844 41.21 15.10 -9.79
N ARG A 845 41.61 16.19 -9.14
CA ARG A 845 43.01 16.49 -8.81
C ARG A 845 43.32 16.05 -7.40
N ALA A 846 44.58 15.66 -7.16
CA ALA A 846 45.08 15.54 -5.80
C ALA A 846 44.96 16.91 -5.12
N ASN A 847 44.12 17.01 -4.10
CA ASN A 847 43.98 18.21 -3.29
C ASN A 847 45.23 18.39 -2.44
N ALA A 848 45.63 19.64 -2.24
CA ALA A 848 46.82 20.01 -1.49
C ALA A 848 46.56 21.25 -0.63
N ILE A 849 47.18 21.29 0.54
CA ILE A 849 47.30 22.51 1.33
C ILE A 849 48.32 23.40 0.62
N VAL A 850 48.01 24.69 0.49
CA VAL A 850 48.99 25.67 0.00
C VAL A 850 49.72 26.20 1.23
N ASP A 851 51.01 25.90 1.32
CA ASP A 851 51.89 26.48 2.33
C ASP A 851 51.99 28.00 2.11
N LEU A 852 51.65 28.77 3.13
CA LEU A 852 51.74 30.23 3.20
C LEU A 852 52.82 30.72 4.18
N VAL A 853 53.53 29.82 4.87
CA VAL A 853 54.28 30.12 6.10
C VAL A 853 55.75 29.70 6.01
N GLN A 854 56.04 28.47 5.59
CA GLN A 854 57.42 27.96 5.52
C GLN A 854 57.98 28.12 4.11
N HIS A 855 57.21 27.71 3.10
CA HIS A 855 57.57 27.80 1.69
C HIS A 855 56.37 28.28 0.84
N PRO A 856 56.12 29.61 0.78
CA PRO A 856 54.96 30.20 0.10
C PRO A 856 54.70 29.64 -1.32
N GLY A 857 53.56 28.98 -1.46
CA GLY A 857 53.09 28.32 -2.69
C GLY A 857 53.48 26.84 -2.82
N ARG A 858 54.18 26.24 -1.86
CA ARG A 858 54.39 24.78 -1.84
C ARG A 858 53.04 24.09 -1.66
N LEU A 859 52.71 23.18 -2.57
CA LEU A 859 51.50 22.35 -2.47
C LEU A 859 51.83 21.08 -1.71
N LEU A 860 51.34 20.99 -0.46
CA LEU A 860 51.48 19.81 0.40
C LEU A 860 50.26 18.88 0.15
N PRO A 861 50.44 17.68 -0.45
CA PRO A 861 49.32 16.79 -0.72
C PRO A 861 48.55 16.44 0.57
N ILE A 862 47.22 16.51 0.54
CA ILE A 862 46.42 16.17 1.73
C ILE A 862 46.66 14.69 2.10
N GLY A 863 46.99 14.44 3.37
CA GLY A 863 47.41 13.13 3.87
C GLY A 863 48.90 12.84 3.70
N SER A 864 49.71 13.81 3.25
CA SER A 864 51.16 13.73 3.46
C SER A 864 51.49 14.09 4.91
N ARG A 865 52.53 13.46 5.46
CA ARG A 865 53.08 13.81 6.78
C ARG A 865 53.40 15.30 6.90
N GLU A 866 53.89 15.92 5.81
CA GLU A 866 54.19 17.34 5.75
C GLU A 866 52.92 18.20 5.89
N ALA A 867 51.81 17.78 5.29
CA ALA A 867 50.51 18.44 5.44
C ALA A 867 49.94 18.28 6.86
N GLU A 868 50.13 17.12 7.49
CA GLU A 868 49.73 16.85 8.88
C GLU A 868 50.56 17.68 9.89
N GLU A 869 51.87 17.75 9.70
CA GLU A 869 52.77 18.61 10.48
C GLU A 869 52.43 20.10 10.28
N TYR A 870 52.03 20.50 9.06
CA TYR A 870 51.61 21.87 8.74
C TYR A 870 50.27 22.28 9.36
N ILE A 871 49.32 21.35 9.50
CA ILE A 871 48.05 21.59 10.22
C ILE A 871 48.28 21.69 11.74
N GLY A 872 49.37 21.11 12.25
CA GLY A 872 49.78 21.18 13.65
C GLY A 872 49.30 19.98 14.46
N SER A 873 50.23 19.11 14.84
CA SER A 873 49.97 17.91 15.63
C SER A 873 49.97 18.20 17.14
N PHE A 874 48.83 18.62 17.69
CA PHE A 874 48.58 18.57 19.13
C PHE A 874 47.44 17.60 19.46
N LEU A 875 47.82 16.35 19.77
CA LEU A 875 47.20 15.37 20.70
C LEU A 875 47.46 13.91 20.26
N CYS A 876 48.73 13.45 20.27
CA CYS A 876 49.08 12.06 20.66
C CYS A 876 50.59 11.78 20.67
N SER A 877 51.30 12.12 21.76
CA SER A 877 52.62 11.52 22.07
C SER A 877 53.10 11.74 23.51
N ARG A 878 52.34 11.27 24.50
CA ARG A 878 52.91 10.69 25.74
C ARG A 878 51.90 9.72 26.39
N SER A 879 52.45 8.61 26.93
CA SER A 879 51.78 7.51 27.65
C SER A 879 50.60 6.76 26.99
N LYS A 880 50.93 5.78 26.12
CA LYS A 880 50.76 4.37 26.54
C LYS A 880 52.06 4.03 27.30
N VAL A 881 52.05 3.36 28.45
CA VAL A 881 51.69 1.95 28.69
C VAL A 881 51.35 1.77 30.19
N GLU A 882 50.71 0.64 30.53
CA GLU A 882 50.48 0.10 31.88
C GLU A 882 49.47 0.82 32.81
N LEU A 883 48.28 0.21 32.92
CA LEU A 883 47.96 -0.58 34.11
C LEU A 883 46.97 -1.68 33.75
N CYS A 884 47.33 -2.93 34.06
CA CYS A 884 46.38 -4.03 34.14
C CYS A 884 45.66 -3.94 35.49
N HIS A 885 44.35 -3.74 35.49
CA HIS A 885 43.37 -4.55 36.22
C HIS A 885 41.94 -4.09 35.92
#